data_AF-A0A1S3AF86-F1
#
_entry.id   AF-A0A1S3AF86-F1
#
_cell.length_a   1.000
_cell.length_b   1.000
_cell.length_c   1.000
_cell.angle_alpha   90.00
_cell.angle_beta   90.00
_cell.angle_gamma   90.00
#
_symmetry.space_group_name_H-M   'P 1'
#
loop_
_entity.id
_entity.type
_entity.pdbx_description
1 polymer ?
#
loop_
_entity_poly.entity_id
_entity_poly.type
_entity_poly.pdbx_seq_one_letter_code
_entity_poly.pdbx_strand_id
1 'polypeptide(L)'
;MSVCLALAWIFLAGLWTSVGAQDPITWEVQRFDGWYNNLMEHRWGSKGSRLQRLVPASYADGVYQPLGEPHLPNPRAVSNIAMRGPAGQASMRNRTVLGVFFGYHVLSDLVSVERPGCPAEFLNIRIPPGDPVFDPQQRGDVVLPFQRSRWDPGTGQSPSNPRDLTNDVTGWLDGSAIYGSSHSWSDALRSFSGGRLASGGDPAFPRGAQQPLLMWTAPDPATGQRGPAGLYAFGAERGNREPFLQALGLLWFRYHNLCARRLAARHPRWGDEQLFQHARKRVIATYQNIAMYEWLPSFLRQTPPKYAGYRPFLDPSISPEFLVASEQFLSTMVPPGVYMRNASCHFREVHNGNSSVSRAFRVCNSFWNRKHPSLKKAEDVVELLLGMASQIAEREDHVVVEDVRDFWPGPLKFSRTDHLASCLQRGRDLGLPSYAKAREAVGLPPITSWQDINPSLFRSNGTVLEATAALYNQDLSRLELLPGGLLESHGDPGPLFSTIILDQFVRLRDGDRYWFENTRNGLFSEEEIAEIRNTSLRDILVAVANMKPSTLQPNAFFWHAGDPCPQPNQLSTEGLPACAPLVIRDYFKGSGFGFGITIGTLCCFPLVSLLSAWIVARLRRRNFKKLQGQDRQSIMSEKLVDGVEAVEWQGRKEPCRPVLVHLQPGQIRVVDGRFSVLRTIQLRPPQQVNLILSSNLGRRALLLKIPKEYDLVSWDVPHGIVLLPGSPEEKSRLMFRMYDFDGNGLISKDEFIRMLRSFIEISNNCLSKAQLAEVVESMFRESGFQDKEELTWEDFHFMLRDHDSELRFTQLCVRGVEVPEVIKDLCRRASYISQEKICPSPRVSARCSRRNAESELTPKRLQCPTDTDPPQEIRRRFGKKVTSFQPLLFTEAHREKFQRSRRHQTVQQFKRFIENYRRHIGCVAVFYAIAGGLFLERAYYYAFAAHHKGITDTTRVGIILSRGTAASISFMFSYILLTMCRNLITFLRETFLNRYVPFDAAVDFHRLIASTAVVLTVLHTAGHVVNVYLFSISPLSVLSCLFPGFFHDDGSEFPQKYYWWFFQTVPGLTGVVLLLVLAIMYVFASHHFRRRSFRGFWLTHHLYILLYVLVLDIDQADAGTLPQDSSQKVREALTCELSRAEFAESLGLKPQDMFVESMFSLADKDGNGYLSFREFLDILVVFMKVNCQQFAVLLFNLEEERHVLMENLRAALKESGLSSQEWEMREQELMRAAVTREQRSHLLETFFRHLFSQ
;
A
#
# COMPACT_ATOMS: atom_id res chain seq x y z
N MET A 1 29.22 -37.90 -63.03
CA MET A 1 28.08 -38.48 -62.28
C MET A 1 27.13 -37.41 -61.74
N SER A 2 27.56 -36.40 -60.96
CA SER A 2 26.65 -35.46 -60.26
C SER A 2 25.64 -34.72 -61.16
N VAL A 3 26.00 -34.36 -62.39
CA VAL A 3 25.08 -33.69 -63.34
C VAL A 3 23.90 -34.59 -63.74
N CYS A 4 24.12 -35.89 -63.91
CA CYS A 4 23.06 -36.85 -64.23
C CYS A 4 22.08 -37.04 -63.07
N LEU A 5 22.56 -36.97 -61.82
CA LEU A 5 21.71 -37.02 -60.62
C LEU A 5 20.83 -35.77 -60.49
N ALA A 6 21.36 -34.59 -60.81
CA ALA A 6 20.57 -33.35 -60.83
C ALA A 6 19.47 -33.39 -61.91
N LEU A 7 19.79 -33.84 -63.13
CA LEU A 7 18.81 -34.00 -64.20
C LEU A 7 17.76 -35.08 -63.90
N ALA A 8 18.15 -36.18 -63.25
CA ALA A 8 17.21 -37.19 -62.78
C ALA A 8 16.23 -36.65 -61.72
N TRP A 9 16.71 -35.81 -60.79
CA TRP A 9 15.84 -35.12 -59.83
C TRP A 9 14.87 -34.15 -60.50
N ILE A 10 15.31 -33.40 -61.52
CA ILE A 10 14.45 -32.49 -62.28
C ILE A 10 13.38 -33.26 -63.06
N PHE A 11 13.71 -34.42 -63.66
CA PHE A 11 12.72 -35.28 -64.32
C PHE A 11 11.76 -35.97 -63.35
N LEU A 12 12.23 -36.43 -62.18
CA LEU A 12 11.37 -37.02 -61.14
C LEU A 12 10.42 -35.99 -60.52
N ALA A 13 10.87 -34.74 -60.31
CA ALA A 13 10.00 -33.65 -59.89
C ALA A 13 9.03 -33.22 -61.00
N GLY A 14 9.49 -33.16 -62.25
CA GLY A 14 8.68 -32.78 -63.42
C GLY A 14 7.56 -33.77 -63.76
N LEU A 15 7.65 -35.03 -63.32
CA LEU A 15 6.58 -36.02 -63.42
C LEU A 15 5.52 -35.93 -62.30
N TRP A 16 5.72 -35.05 -61.32
CA TRP A 16 4.66 -34.62 -60.39
C TRP A 16 4.07 -33.28 -60.83
N THR A 17 3.56 -33.23 -62.07
CA THR A 17 2.50 -32.27 -62.41
C THR A 17 1.26 -32.62 -61.59
N SER A 18 1.17 -32.08 -60.38
CA SER A 18 -0.09 -32.03 -59.65
C SER A 18 -1.10 -31.33 -60.55
N VAL A 19 -2.21 -32.03 -60.88
CA VAL A 19 -3.35 -31.41 -61.56
C VAL A 19 -3.74 -30.20 -60.73
N GLY A 20 -3.60 -29.00 -61.31
CA GLY A 20 -3.64 -27.75 -60.56
C GLY A 20 -4.91 -27.66 -59.71
N ALA A 21 -4.75 -27.81 -58.39
CA ALA A 21 -5.84 -27.71 -57.44
C ALA A 21 -6.23 -26.24 -57.30
N GLN A 22 -7.04 -25.78 -58.26
CA GLN A 22 -7.59 -24.43 -58.33
C GLN A 22 -8.28 -24.11 -57.00
N ASP A 23 -7.81 -23.07 -56.31
CA ASP A 23 -8.27 -22.77 -54.94
C ASP A 23 -9.79 -22.48 -54.95
N PRO A 24 -10.60 -23.24 -54.18
CA PRO A 24 -12.02 -22.95 -54.01
C PRO A 24 -12.34 -21.56 -53.45
N ILE A 25 -11.39 -20.86 -52.83
CA ILE A 25 -11.53 -19.45 -52.42
C ILE A 25 -10.91 -18.55 -53.50
N THR A 26 -11.74 -18.11 -54.43
CA THR A 26 -11.35 -17.28 -55.59
C THR A 26 -11.45 -15.76 -55.36
N TRP A 27 -11.63 -15.32 -54.12
CA TRP A 27 -11.85 -13.92 -53.74
C TRP A 27 -11.07 -13.54 -52.47
N GLU A 28 -10.89 -12.24 -52.22
CA GLU A 28 -10.27 -11.74 -50.98
C GLU A 28 -11.22 -11.98 -49.79
N VAL A 29 -10.81 -12.74 -48.78
CA VAL A 29 -11.68 -13.04 -47.63
C VAL A 29 -11.88 -11.78 -46.78
N GLN A 30 -13.13 -11.29 -46.72
CA GLN A 30 -13.55 -10.18 -45.85
C GLN A 30 -13.09 -10.41 -44.41
N ARG A 31 -12.37 -9.45 -43.85
CA ARG A 31 -11.87 -9.53 -42.47
C ARG A 31 -12.99 -9.43 -41.44
N PHE A 32 -12.76 -10.00 -40.26
CA PHE A 32 -13.70 -9.96 -39.13
C PHE A 32 -13.61 -8.68 -38.28
N ASP A 33 -12.52 -7.91 -38.42
CA ASP A 33 -12.26 -6.69 -37.66
C ASP A 33 -12.63 -5.40 -38.42
N GLY A 34 -13.20 -5.54 -39.63
CA GLY A 34 -13.61 -4.43 -40.50
C GLY A 34 -12.46 -3.64 -41.15
N TRP A 35 -11.19 -3.99 -40.87
CA TRP A 35 -10.04 -3.29 -41.43
C TRP A 35 -9.88 -3.55 -42.93
N TYR A 36 -9.21 -2.62 -43.64
CA TYR A 36 -8.87 -2.73 -45.07
C TYR A 36 -10.08 -2.92 -46.01
N ASN A 37 -11.31 -2.67 -45.55
CA ASN A 37 -12.49 -2.66 -46.40
C ASN A 37 -12.41 -1.48 -47.39
N ASN A 38 -12.18 -0.26 -46.89
CA ASN A 38 -11.74 0.85 -47.73
C ASN A 38 -10.24 0.72 -48.09
N LEU A 39 -9.88 1.12 -49.32
CA LEU A 39 -8.52 1.01 -49.88
C LEU A 39 -7.54 2.08 -49.35
N MET A 40 -8.04 3.25 -48.94
CA MET A 40 -7.20 4.34 -48.41
C MET A 40 -7.41 4.48 -46.90
N GLU A 41 -8.67 4.53 -46.46
CA GLU A 41 -9.05 4.74 -45.07
C GLU A 41 -9.28 3.40 -44.36
N HIS A 42 -8.20 2.63 -44.16
CA HIS A 42 -8.24 1.27 -43.61
C HIS A 42 -8.97 1.11 -42.26
N ARG A 43 -9.25 2.21 -41.55
CA ARG A 43 -9.94 2.23 -40.25
C ARG A 43 -11.45 2.51 -40.33
N TRP A 44 -12.00 2.91 -41.48
CA TRP A 44 -13.45 3.09 -41.64
C TRP A 44 -14.18 1.77 -41.37
N GLY A 45 -15.27 1.84 -40.60
CA GLY A 45 -16.05 0.68 -40.16
C GLY A 45 -15.27 -0.38 -39.35
N SER A 46 -14.03 -0.13 -38.94
CA SER A 46 -13.22 -1.08 -38.19
C SER A 46 -13.57 -1.10 -36.69
N LYS A 47 -13.37 -2.24 -36.03
CA LYS A 47 -13.54 -2.33 -34.57
C LYS A 47 -12.62 -1.34 -33.85
N GLY A 48 -13.20 -0.51 -33.00
CA GLY A 48 -12.49 0.57 -32.29
C GLY A 48 -12.28 1.84 -33.13
N SER A 49 -12.98 2.01 -34.26
CA SER A 49 -13.10 3.32 -34.91
C SER A 49 -14.00 4.26 -34.10
N ARG A 50 -13.77 5.57 -34.22
CA ARG A 50 -14.71 6.59 -33.73
C ARG A 50 -16.01 6.59 -34.55
N LEU A 51 -17.09 7.08 -33.95
CA LEU A 51 -18.33 7.40 -34.67
C LEU A 51 -18.18 8.69 -35.49
N GLN A 52 -18.87 8.79 -36.63
CA GLN A 52 -18.82 9.95 -37.54
C GLN A 52 -20.02 10.87 -37.32
N ARG A 53 -19.79 12.14 -36.99
CA ARG A 53 -20.87 13.07 -36.64
C ARG A 53 -21.56 13.69 -37.84
N LEU A 54 -22.87 13.90 -37.73
CA LEU A 54 -23.63 14.80 -38.61
C LEU A 54 -23.50 16.26 -38.15
N VAL A 55 -23.43 16.51 -36.84
CA VAL A 55 -23.29 17.85 -36.25
C VAL A 55 -22.10 17.90 -35.27
N PRO A 56 -21.31 18.99 -35.23
CA PRO A 56 -20.25 19.16 -34.22
C PRO A 56 -20.75 18.95 -32.78
N ALA A 57 -19.91 18.31 -31.96
CA ALA A 57 -20.28 17.85 -30.63
C ALA A 57 -20.76 18.98 -29.71
N SER A 58 -21.93 18.80 -29.10
CA SER A 58 -22.55 19.76 -28.18
C SER A 58 -22.26 19.41 -26.72
N TYR A 59 -21.04 19.75 -26.28
CA TYR A 59 -20.60 19.63 -24.88
C TYR A 59 -20.67 20.98 -24.15
N ALA A 60 -20.84 20.96 -22.83
CA ALA A 60 -20.95 22.14 -21.97
C ALA A 60 -19.65 22.96 -21.90
N ASP A 61 -18.49 22.29 -22.00
CA ASP A 61 -17.16 22.90 -22.11
C ASP A 61 -16.65 22.99 -23.56
N GLY A 62 -17.45 22.54 -24.53
CA GLY A 62 -17.04 22.38 -25.93
C GLY A 62 -16.03 21.26 -26.20
N VAL A 63 -15.71 20.40 -25.21
CA VAL A 63 -14.66 19.37 -25.34
C VAL A 63 -15.14 17.98 -24.96
N TYR A 64 -15.63 17.78 -23.73
CA TYR A 64 -16.02 16.45 -23.25
C TYR A 64 -17.05 16.44 -22.11
N GLN A 65 -17.36 17.57 -21.48
CA GLN A 65 -18.31 17.64 -20.36
C GLN A 65 -19.75 17.65 -20.88
N PRO A 66 -20.59 16.66 -20.52
CA PRO A 66 -21.97 16.58 -21.02
C PRO A 66 -22.83 17.79 -20.62
N LEU A 67 -23.71 18.23 -21.52
CA LEU A 67 -24.81 19.12 -21.16
C LEU A 67 -25.76 18.42 -20.18
N GLY A 68 -26.30 19.15 -19.21
CA GLY A 68 -27.12 18.57 -18.14
C GLY A 68 -27.80 19.62 -17.26
N GLU A 69 -28.31 19.19 -16.11
CA GLU A 69 -29.03 20.04 -15.15
C GLU A 69 -28.17 21.23 -14.67
N PRO A 70 -28.71 22.47 -14.59
CA PRO A 70 -30.10 22.87 -14.87
C PRO A 70 -30.34 23.34 -16.32
N HIS A 71 -29.35 23.27 -17.22
CA HIS A 71 -29.47 23.76 -18.60
C HIS A 71 -30.41 22.89 -19.45
N LEU A 72 -30.32 21.57 -19.24
CA LEU A 72 -31.25 20.55 -19.73
C LEU A 72 -32.04 19.95 -18.55
N PRO A 73 -33.29 19.50 -18.77
CA PRO A 73 -34.09 18.85 -17.73
C PRO A 73 -33.49 17.54 -17.22
N ASN A 74 -33.97 17.08 -16.07
CA ASN A 74 -33.60 15.79 -15.50
C ASN A 74 -34.03 14.62 -16.43
N PRO A 75 -33.16 13.64 -16.73
CA PRO A 75 -33.47 12.56 -17.68
C PRO A 75 -34.70 11.72 -17.30
N ARG A 76 -34.87 11.42 -16.01
CA ARG A 76 -36.02 10.64 -15.51
C ARG A 76 -37.31 11.46 -15.53
N ALA A 77 -37.25 12.77 -15.31
CA ALA A 77 -38.41 13.64 -15.50
C ALA A 77 -38.88 13.67 -16.96
N VAL A 78 -37.96 13.76 -17.94
CA VAL A 78 -38.30 13.67 -19.37
C VAL A 78 -38.92 12.31 -19.70
N SER A 79 -38.30 11.20 -19.29
CA SER A 79 -38.84 9.84 -19.47
C SER A 79 -40.25 9.68 -18.88
N ASN A 80 -40.48 10.19 -17.66
CA ASN A 80 -41.76 10.09 -16.98
C ASN A 80 -42.89 10.95 -17.58
N ILE A 81 -42.56 12.10 -18.19
CA ILE A 81 -43.54 13.06 -18.73
C ILE A 81 -43.78 12.84 -20.22
N ALA A 82 -42.72 12.67 -21.01
CA ALA A 82 -42.81 12.59 -22.47
C ALA A 82 -43.07 11.17 -22.99
N MET A 83 -42.70 10.12 -22.24
CA MET A 83 -42.65 8.72 -22.76
C MET A 83 -43.53 7.72 -22.00
N ARG A 84 -44.39 8.20 -21.10
CA ARG A 84 -45.27 7.36 -20.26
C ARG A 84 -46.68 7.31 -20.84
N GLY A 85 -47.17 6.10 -21.10
CA GLY A 85 -48.55 5.84 -21.53
C GLY A 85 -48.95 4.38 -21.35
N PRO A 86 -50.16 3.99 -21.79
CA PRO A 86 -50.65 2.62 -21.69
C PRO A 86 -50.01 1.69 -22.74
N ALA A 87 -49.61 0.49 -22.30
CA ALA A 87 -49.16 -0.60 -23.16
C ALA A 87 -50.35 -1.44 -23.67
N GLY A 88 -50.13 -2.20 -24.74
CA GLY A 88 -51.16 -2.90 -25.52
C GLY A 88 -51.70 -2.06 -26.68
N GLN A 89 -50.93 -1.09 -27.17
CA GLN A 89 -51.31 -0.27 -28.33
C GLN A 89 -50.62 -0.82 -29.57
N ALA A 90 -51.37 -1.44 -30.49
CA ALA A 90 -50.80 -2.04 -31.70
C ALA A 90 -50.17 -1.00 -32.66
N SER A 91 -49.08 -1.43 -33.32
CA SER A 91 -48.47 -0.81 -34.50
C SER A 91 -49.51 -0.34 -35.53
N MET A 92 -49.39 0.90 -36.00
CA MET A 92 -50.30 1.45 -37.04
C MET A 92 -50.04 0.89 -38.45
N ARG A 93 -49.01 0.05 -38.61
CA ARG A 93 -48.65 -0.62 -39.87
C ARG A 93 -48.70 -2.15 -39.75
N ASN A 94 -49.15 -2.69 -38.61
CA ASN A 94 -49.05 -4.10 -38.26
C ASN A 94 -47.60 -4.66 -38.38
N ARG A 95 -46.59 -3.89 -37.95
CA ARG A 95 -45.21 -4.39 -37.84
C ARG A 95 -45.16 -5.54 -36.86
N THR A 96 -44.36 -6.56 -37.14
CA THR A 96 -44.24 -7.74 -36.27
C THR A 96 -43.16 -7.55 -35.21
N VAL A 97 -43.34 -8.21 -34.07
CA VAL A 97 -42.34 -8.26 -33.00
C VAL A 97 -41.01 -8.87 -33.48
N LEU A 98 -41.08 -9.81 -34.43
CA LEU A 98 -39.90 -10.35 -35.11
C LEU A 98 -39.08 -9.27 -35.81
N GLY A 99 -39.73 -8.30 -36.46
CA GLY A 99 -39.05 -7.17 -37.10
C GLY A 99 -38.37 -6.22 -36.12
N VAL A 100 -38.94 -6.03 -34.92
CA VAL A 100 -38.34 -5.21 -33.86
C VAL A 100 -37.04 -5.86 -33.36
N PHE A 101 -37.08 -7.16 -33.02
CA PHE A 101 -35.88 -7.86 -32.56
C PHE A 101 -34.88 -8.14 -33.70
N PHE A 102 -35.32 -8.24 -34.95
CA PHE A 102 -34.40 -8.24 -36.11
C PHE A 102 -33.68 -6.90 -36.24
N GLY A 103 -34.38 -5.78 -36.05
CA GLY A 103 -33.77 -4.46 -35.93
C GLY A 103 -32.70 -4.41 -34.83
N TYR A 104 -33.00 -4.90 -33.62
CA TYR A 104 -32.00 -5.00 -32.55
C TYR A 104 -30.79 -5.88 -32.90
N HIS A 105 -30.99 -6.96 -33.67
CA HIS A 105 -29.88 -7.78 -34.16
C HIS A 105 -29.02 -7.02 -35.17
N VAL A 106 -29.63 -6.24 -36.08
CA VAL A 106 -28.92 -5.37 -37.04
C VAL A 106 -28.15 -4.26 -36.31
N LEU A 107 -28.73 -3.65 -35.29
CA LEU A 107 -28.01 -2.67 -34.45
C LEU A 107 -26.80 -3.33 -33.77
N SER A 108 -26.94 -4.55 -33.24
CA SER A 108 -25.81 -5.29 -32.64
C SER A 108 -24.74 -5.77 -33.63
N ASP A 109 -25.01 -5.71 -34.94
CA ASP A 109 -24.05 -5.96 -36.02
C ASP A 109 -23.23 -4.69 -36.31
N LEU A 110 -23.91 -3.53 -36.31
CA LEU A 110 -23.40 -2.23 -36.74
C LEU A 110 -22.77 -1.40 -35.61
N VAL A 111 -23.30 -1.44 -34.39
CA VAL A 111 -22.90 -0.50 -33.32
C VAL A 111 -23.05 -1.06 -31.90
N SER A 112 -22.01 -0.85 -31.09
CA SER A 112 -22.01 -1.08 -29.64
C SER A 112 -21.17 0.00 -28.97
N VAL A 113 -21.77 0.74 -28.05
CA VAL A 113 -21.11 1.73 -27.17
C VAL A 113 -21.40 1.49 -25.69
N GLU A 114 -22.06 0.39 -25.31
CA GLU A 114 -22.50 0.18 -23.93
C GLU A 114 -21.36 -0.30 -22.99
N ARG A 115 -20.17 -0.65 -23.51
CA ARG A 115 -19.01 -0.89 -22.64
C ARG A 115 -18.52 0.45 -22.06
N PRO A 116 -18.21 0.50 -20.76
CA PRO A 116 -17.70 1.72 -20.14
C PRO A 116 -16.27 2.07 -20.59
N GLY A 117 -15.98 3.36 -20.57
CA GLY A 117 -14.65 3.93 -20.83
C GLY A 117 -13.74 3.95 -19.61
N CYS A 118 -12.46 4.21 -19.86
CA CYS A 118 -11.39 4.30 -18.87
C CYS A 118 -10.59 5.60 -19.08
N PRO A 119 -10.37 6.44 -18.04
CA PRO A 119 -10.81 6.29 -16.65
C PRO A 119 -12.33 6.25 -16.48
N ALA A 120 -12.78 5.69 -15.35
CA ALA A 120 -14.18 5.39 -15.11
C ALA A 120 -15.01 6.63 -14.72
N GLU A 121 -15.48 7.36 -15.73
CA GLU A 121 -16.34 8.54 -15.55
C GLU A 121 -17.82 8.18 -15.37
N PHE A 122 -18.51 8.88 -14.46
CA PHE A 122 -19.91 8.67 -14.11
C PHE A 122 -20.77 9.91 -14.41
N LEU A 123 -21.82 9.73 -15.23
CA LEU A 123 -22.83 10.76 -15.56
C LEU A 123 -24.19 10.32 -14.98
N ASN A 124 -24.24 10.23 -13.66
CA ASN A 124 -25.35 9.62 -12.92
C ASN A 124 -26.71 10.31 -13.16
N ILE A 125 -27.80 9.53 -13.13
CA ILE A 125 -29.17 10.01 -13.21
C ILE A 125 -29.68 10.26 -11.79
N ARG A 126 -29.95 11.52 -11.44
CA ARG A 126 -30.72 11.86 -10.23
C ARG A 126 -32.17 11.41 -10.42
N ILE A 127 -32.76 10.79 -9.40
CA ILE A 127 -34.18 10.41 -9.42
C ILE A 127 -35.00 11.52 -8.73
N PRO A 128 -36.07 12.03 -9.35
CA PRO A 128 -36.98 12.94 -8.69
C PRO A 128 -37.56 12.35 -7.39
N PRO A 129 -37.67 13.13 -6.29
CA PRO A 129 -38.17 12.62 -5.02
C PRO A 129 -39.59 12.06 -5.18
N GLY A 130 -39.81 10.84 -4.70
CA GLY A 130 -41.11 10.18 -4.86
C GLY A 130 -41.39 9.55 -6.23
N ASP A 131 -40.38 9.31 -7.06
CA ASP A 131 -40.55 8.49 -8.27
C ASP A 131 -41.14 7.12 -7.91
N PRO A 132 -42.26 6.68 -8.53
CA PRO A 132 -43.02 5.52 -8.07
C PRO A 132 -42.28 4.18 -8.22
N VAL A 133 -41.18 4.13 -8.98
CA VAL A 133 -40.39 2.91 -9.22
C VAL A 133 -39.06 2.96 -8.49
N PHE A 134 -38.35 4.09 -8.55
CA PHE A 134 -36.99 4.19 -8.02
C PHE A 134 -36.89 4.86 -6.64
N ASP A 135 -37.81 5.76 -6.28
CA ASP A 135 -37.91 6.35 -4.94
C ASP A 135 -39.34 6.30 -4.35
N PRO A 136 -39.98 5.11 -4.26
CA PRO A 136 -41.32 4.97 -3.67
C PRO A 136 -41.37 5.28 -2.16
N GLN A 137 -40.22 5.60 -1.56
CA GLN A 137 -40.06 5.94 -0.14
C GLN A 137 -39.84 7.45 0.09
N GLN A 138 -39.87 8.27 -0.97
CA GLN A 138 -39.69 9.73 -0.92
C GLN A 138 -38.40 10.18 -0.20
N ARG A 139 -37.30 9.45 -0.37
CA ARG A 139 -36.02 9.78 0.26
C ARG A 139 -35.31 10.95 -0.40
N GLY A 140 -35.55 11.18 -1.70
CA GLY A 140 -34.91 12.25 -2.48
C GLY A 140 -33.39 12.13 -2.66
N ASP A 141 -32.76 11.07 -2.14
CA ASP A 141 -31.33 10.78 -2.26
C ASP A 141 -31.01 9.76 -3.37
N VAL A 142 -32.03 9.27 -4.08
CA VAL A 142 -31.87 8.17 -5.03
C VAL A 142 -31.19 8.63 -6.31
N VAL A 143 -30.16 7.88 -6.71
CA VAL A 143 -29.36 8.12 -7.90
C VAL A 143 -29.15 6.79 -8.62
N LEU A 144 -29.59 6.69 -9.87
CA LEU A 144 -29.21 5.57 -10.74
C LEU A 144 -27.83 5.85 -11.33
N PRO A 145 -26.81 5.01 -11.06
CA PRO A 145 -25.47 5.22 -11.59
C PRO A 145 -25.42 4.89 -13.07
N PHE A 146 -24.76 5.77 -13.83
CA PHE A 146 -24.60 5.62 -15.27
C PHE A 146 -23.15 5.95 -15.63
N GLN A 147 -22.48 5.03 -16.34
CA GLN A 147 -21.06 5.15 -16.68
C GLN A 147 -20.90 5.53 -18.16
N ARG A 148 -19.94 6.44 -18.42
CA ARG A 148 -19.64 6.92 -19.78
C ARG A 148 -19.00 5.81 -20.62
N SER A 149 -19.25 5.82 -21.93
CA SER A 149 -18.73 4.82 -22.88
C SER A 149 -17.21 4.97 -23.12
N ARG A 150 -16.64 4.07 -23.93
CA ARG A 150 -15.30 4.23 -24.52
C ARG A 150 -15.25 5.35 -25.56
N TRP A 151 -14.13 6.06 -25.63
CA TRP A 151 -13.87 7.13 -26.59
C TRP A 151 -12.49 7.00 -27.25
N ASP A 152 -12.30 7.66 -28.40
CA ASP A 152 -11.05 7.65 -29.13
C ASP A 152 -9.98 8.44 -28.34
N PRO A 153 -8.87 7.82 -27.90
CA PRO A 153 -7.83 8.50 -27.12
C PRO A 153 -7.19 9.70 -27.83
N GLY A 154 -7.31 9.80 -29.15
CA GLY A 154 -6.88 10.98 -29.92
C GLY A 154 -7.80 12.19 -29.81
N THR A 155 -8.94 12.08 -29.11
CA THR A 155 -10.03 13.08 -29.05
C THR A 155 -10.33 13.55 -27.62
N GLY A 156 -11.15 14.58 -27.46
CA GLY A 156 -11.69 14.98 -26.15
C GLY A 156 -10.70 15.68 -25.23
N GLN A 157 -9.69 16.35 -25.78
CA GLN A 157 -8.66 17.09 -25.05
C GLN A 157 -8.60 18.59 -25.41
N SER A 158 -9.30 19.04 -26.46
CA SER A 158 -9.28 20.42 -26.95
C SER A 158 -10.55 20.73 -27.75
N PRO A 159 -11.04 21.99 -27.80
CA PRO A 159 -12.31 22.33 -28.44
C PRO A 159 -12.31 22.13 -29.97
N SER A 160 -11.13 22.15 -30.61
CA SER A 160 -10.98 21.83 -32.03
C SER A 160 -11.08 20.33 -32.34
N ASN A 161 -11.08 19.47 -31.31
CA ASN A 161 -11.23 18.01 -31.44
C ASN A 161 -11.96 17.44 -30.19
N PRO A 162 -13.29 17.69 -30.06
CA PRO A 162 -14.10 17.21 -28.95
C PRO A 162 -14.13 15.68 -28.84
N ARG A 163 -14.65 15.14 -27.74
CA ARG A 163 -14.67 13.69 -27.49
C ARG A 163 -15.57 12.97 -28.50
N ASP A 164 -15.02 11.96 -29.17
CA ASP A 164 -15.80 11.04 -30.00
C ASP A 164 -15.78 9.63 -29.41
N LEU A 165 -16.97 9.02 -29.29
CA LEU A 165 -17.12 7.67 -28.76
C LEU A 165 -16.70 6.63 -29.82
N THR A 166 -16.14 5.50 -29.37
CA THR A 166 -15.68 4.41 -30.24
C THR A 166 -16.68 3.28 -30.34
N ASN A 167 -16.82 2.71 -31.54
CA ASN A 167 -17.60 1.49 -31.75
C ASN A 167 -16.81 0.25 -31.30
N ASP A 168 -17.39 -0.58 -30.43
CA ASP A 168 -16.78 -1.85 -29.98
C ASP A 168 -17.02 -3.03 -30.93
N VAL A 169 -17.86 -2.87 -31.96
CA VAL A 169 -18.05 -3.84 -33.07
C VAL A 169 -17.55 -3.23 -34.39
N THR A 170 -17.66 -3.96 -35.50
CA THR A 170 -17.49 -3.37 -36.84
C THR A 170 -18.62 -2.39 -37.12
N GLY A 171 -18.34 -1.33 -37.88
CA GLY A 171 -19.38 -0.44 -38.39
C GLY A 171 -20.08 -0.99 -39.65
N TRP A 172 -19.54 -2.05 -40.26
CA TRP A 172 -20.05 -2.67 -41.46
C TRP A 172 -21.25 -3.58 -41.17
N LEU A 173 -22.15 -3.74 -42.15
CA LEU A 173 -23.18 -4.78 -42.13
C LEU A 173 -22.57 -6.11 -42.59
N ASP A 174 -21.56 -6.59 -41.86
CA ASP A 174 -20.69 -7.73 -42.22
C ASP A 174 -20.96 -9.00 -41.41
N GLY A 175 -22.07 -9.05 -40.66
CA GLY A 175 -22.44 -10.21 -39.87
C GLY A 175 -21.53 -10.43 -38.66
N SER A 176 -20.85 -9.40 -38.14
CA SER A 176 -20.05 -9.52 -36.92
C SER A 176 -20.87 -9.91 -35.69
N ALA A 177 -22.19 -9.68 -35.68
CA ALA A 177 -23.12 -10.21 -34.69
C ALA A 177 -23.23 -11.76 -34.75
N ILE A 178 -22.94 -12.36 -35.90
CA ILE A 178 -22.95 -13.80 -36.16
C ILE A 178 -21.55 -14.40 -35.96
N TYR A 179 -20.52 -13.73 -36.49
CA TYR A 179 -19.15 -14.26 -36.64
C TYR A 179 -18.09 -13.70 -35.68
N GLY A 180 -18.41 -12.63 -34.95
CA GLY A 180 -17.52 -11.93 -34.03
C GLY A 180 -16.69 -10.87 -34.73
N SER A 181 -16.57 -9.69 -34.10
CA SER A 181 -15.86 -8.53 -34.65
C SER A 181 -14.31 -8.63 -34.53
N SER A 182 -13.75 -9.84 -34.55
CA SER A 182 -12.31 -10.12 -34.68
C SER A 182 -12.05 -11.59 -35.06
N HIS A 183 -10.89 -11.89 -35.65
CA HIS A 183 -10.57 -13.26 -36.12
C HIS A 183 -10.59 -14.28 -34.98
N SER A 184 -9.90 -14.00 -33.87
CA SER A 184 -9.85 -14.88 -32.69
C SER A 184 -11.21 -15.10 -32.01
N TRP A 185 -12.16 -14.18 -32.19
CA TRP A 185 -13.54 -14.36 -31.76
C TRP A 185 -14.28 -15.35 -32.67
N SER A 186 -14.09 -15.22 -33.99
CA SER A 186 -14.60 -16.21 -34.95
C SER A 186 -14.03 -17.60 -34.69
N ASP A 187 -12.73 -17.70 -34.40
CA ASP A 187 -12.08 -18.97 -34.06
C ASP A 187 -12.67 -19.61 -32.81
N ALA A 188 -12.98 -18.81 -31.77
CA ALA A 188 -13.67 -19.30 -30.57
C ALA A 188 -15.10 -19.79 -30.86
N LEU A 189 -15.77 -19.21 -31.87
CA LEU A 189 -17.10 -19.61 -32.34
C LEU A 189 -17.07 -20.78 -33.35
N ARG A 190 -15.92 -21.19 -33.89
CA ARG A 190 -15.81 -22.24 -34.91
C ARG A 190 -15.64 -23.65 -34.33
N SER A 191 -16.19 -24.63 -35.05
CA SER A 191 -15.94 -26.06 -34.75
C SER A 191 -14.61 -26.55 -35.32
N PHE A 192 -14.09 -25.88 -36.36
CA PHE A 192 -13.05 -26.37 -37.27
C PHE A 192 -13.34 -27.76 -37.86
N SER A 193 -14.64 -28.08 -38.03
CA SER A 193 -15.11 -29.30 -38.66
C SER A 193 -16.34 -29.07 -39.54
N GLY A 194 -16.21 -29.37 -40.83
CA GLY A 194 -17.29 -29.35 -41.82
C GLY A 194 -17.80 -27.96 -42.20
N GLY A 195 -17.00 -26.91 -41.96
CA GLY A 195 -17.28 -25.51 -42.25
C GLY A 195 -18.25 -24.86 -41.27
N ARG A 196 -18.29 -25.29 -40.00
CA ARG A 196 -19.39 -24.98 -39.07
C ARG A 196 -19.00 -24.07 -37.92
N LEU A 197 -20.00 -23.33 -37.44
CA LEU A 197 -19.99 -22.73 -36.10
C LEU A 197 -20.20 -23.84 -35.05
N ALA A 198 -19.50 -23.71 -33.93
CA ALA A 198 -19.40 -24.70 -32.88
C ALA A 198 -20.70 -24.88 -32.10
N SER A 199 -21.29 -26.07 -32.16
CA SER A 199 -22.44 -26.43 -31.34
C SER A 199 -22.06 -26.88 -29.93
N GLY A 200 -23.03 -26.82 -29.03
CA GLY A 200 -23.00 -27.51 -27.73
C GLY A 200 -23.33 -29.00 -27.87
N GLY A 201 -23.87 -29.60 -26.80
CA GLY A 201 -24.34 -31.00 -26.81
C GLY A 201 -25.61 -31.23 -27.65
N ASP A 202 -26.37 -30.16 -27.92
CA ASP A 202 -27.43 -30.12 -28.93
C ASP A 202 -26.86 -29.41 -30.18
N PRO A 203 -26.86 -30.01 -31.38
CA PRO A 203 -26.36 -29.40 -32.61
C PRO A 203 -27.13 -28.14 -33.04
N ALA A 204 -28.33 -27.90 -32.50
CA ALA A 204 -29.17 -26.74 -32.78
C ALA A 204 -28.82 -25.49 -31.93
N PHE A 205 -27.87 -25.59 -31.01
CA PHE A 205 -27.39 -24.47 -30.19
C PHE A 205 -25.87 -24.36 -30.25
N PRO A 206 -25.29 -23.15 -30.18
CA PRO A 206 -23.85 -22.97 -30.11
C PRO A 206 -23.29 -23.50 -28.78
N ARG A 207 -21.96 -23.58 -28.66
CA ARG A 207 -21.31 -23.80 -27.36
C ARG A 207 -21.79 -22.76 -26.35
N GLY A 208 -22.01 -23.20 -25.11
CA GLY A 208 -22.20 -22.26 -24.00
C GLY A 208 -20.91 -21.47 -23.74
N ALA A 209 -21.03 -20.26 -23.22
CA ALA A 209 -19.89 -19.43 -22.86
C ALA A 209 -19.04 -20.13 -21.76
N GLN A 210 -17.76 -20.37 -22.05
CA GLN A 210 -16.81 -21.01 -21.11
C GLN A 210 -15.67 -20.09 -20.67
N GLN A 211 -15.31 -19.09 -21.49
CA GLN A 211 -14.28 -18.12 -21.17
C GLN A 211 -14.91 -16.77 -20.80
N PRO A 212 -14.42 -16.06 -19.76
CA PRO A 212 -14.95 -14.76 -19.33
C PRO A 212 -14.62 -13.61 -20.29
N LEU A 213 -13.86 -13.86 -21.35
CA LEU A 213 -13.51 -12.87 -22.38
C LEU A 213 -14.47 -12.88 -23.59
N LEU A 214 -15.41 -13.85 -23.66
CA LEU A 214 -16.16 -14.12 -24.89
C LEU A 214 -17.58 -13.56 -24.92
N MET A 215 -18.32 -13.47 -23.81
CA MET A 215 -19.72 -13.02 -23.79
C MET A 215 -20.01 -12.14 -22.57
N TRP A 216 -20.93 -11.19 -22.70
CA TRP A 216 -21.40 -10.37 -21.58
C TRP A 216 -22.22 -11.22 -20.60
N THR A 217 -21.86 -11.22 -19.31
CA THR A 217 -22.43 -12.10 -18.27
C THR A 217 -23.29 -11.36 -17.23
N ALA A 218 -23.84 -10.19 -17.59
CA ALA A 218 -24.72 -9.36 -16.75
C ALA A 218 -25.68 -10.17 -15.85
N PRO A 219 -25.75 -9.90 -14.52
CA PRO A 219 -26.62 -10.63 -13.62
C PRO A 219 -28.11 -10.52 -14.00
N ASP A 220 -28.81 -11.66 -14.03
CA ASP A 220 -30.25 -11.76 -14.30
C ASP A 220 -31.03 -10.80 -13.37
N PRO A 221 -31.75 -9.79 -13.91
CA PRO A 221 -32.47 -8.81 -13.10
C PRO A 221 -33.60 -9.36 -12.23
N ALA A 222 -34.15 -10.53 -12.59
CA ALA A 222 -35.32 -11.13 -11.94
C ALA A 222 -34.96 -12.27 -10.98
N THR A 223 -34.00 -13.13 -11.36
CA THR A 223 -33.57 -14.28 -10.54
C THR A 223 -32.26 -14.06 -9.80
N GLY A 224 -31.47 -13.05 -10.18
CA GLY A 224 -30.15 -12.78 -9.59
C GLY A 224 -29.05 -13.78 -9.97
N GLN A 225 -29.33 -14.73 -10.89
CA GLN A 225 -28.37 -15.67 -11.45
C GLN A 225 -27.21 -14.95 -12.18
N ARG A 226 -26.03 -15.57 -12.20
CA ARG A 226 -24.76 -14.92 -12.59
C ARG A 226 -23.83 -15.87 -13.33
N GLY A 227 -22.81 -15.30 -13.96
CA GLY A 227 -21.80 -16.03 -14.71
C GLY A 227 -22.31 -16.51 -16.07
N PRO A 228 -21.45 -17.25 -16.81
CA PRO A 228 -21.68 -17.59 -18.22
C PRO A 228 -22.47 -18.89 -18.43
N ALA A 229 -22.67 -19.71 -17.38
CA ALA A 229 -23.40 -20.97 -17.48
C ALA A 229 -24.88 -20.71 -17.84
N GLY A 230 -25.31 -21.18 -19.01
CA GLY A 230 -26.64 -20.90 -19.57
C GLY A 230 -26.69 -19.74 -20.58
N LEU A 231 -25.56 -19.08 -20.84
CA LEU A 231 -25.41 -18.11 -21.94
C LEU A 231 -24.75 -18.77 -23.15
N TYR A 232 -25.23 -18.45 -24.34
CA TYR A 232 -24.72 -18.98 -25.62
C TYR A 232 -23.58 -18.11 -26.17
N ALA A 233 -22.63 -18.70 -26.90
CA ALA A 233 -21.62 -17.95 -27.63
C ALA A 233 -22.16 -17.44 -28.98
N PHE A 234 -22.00 -16.14 -29.24
CA PHE A 234 -22.39 -15.46 -30.49
C PHE A 234 -21.29 -14.47 -30.92
N GLY A 235 -21.41 -13.89 -32.11
CA GLY A 235 -20.55 -12.79 -32.54
C GLY A 235 -20.79 -11.49 -31.77
N ALA A 236 -22.06 -11.12 -31.60
CA ALA A 236 -22.48 -10.01 -30.76
C ALA A 236 -22.34 -10.39 -29.28
N GLU A 237 -21.40 -9.78 -28.58
CA GLU A 237 -21.11 -10.01 -27.16
C GLU A 237 -22.36 -9.95 -26.25
N ARG A 238 -23.35 -9.12 -26.62
CA ARG A 238 -24.61 -8.92 -25.89
C ARG A 238 -25.80 -9.71 -26.47
N GLY A 239 -25.58 -10.66 -27.37
CA GLY A 239 -26.64 -11.48 -27.99
C GLY A 239 -27.49 -12.34 -27.03
N ASN A 240 -27.15 -12.39 -25.74
CA ASN A 240 -27.97 -13.01 -24.68
C ASN A 240 -28.78 -11.99 -23.84
N ARG A 241 -28.91 -10.72 -24.29
CA ARG A 241 -29.65 -9.65 -23.58
C ARG A 241 -31.06 -10.10 -23.19
N GLU A 242 -31.72 -10.84 -24.06
CA GLU A 242 -33.09 -11.36 -23.94
C GLU A 242 -33.27 -12.58 -24.87
N PRO A 243 -34.23 -13.50 -24.59
CA PRO A 243 -34.44 -14.70 -25.42
C PRO A 243 -34.86 -14.38 -26.86
N PHE A 244 -35.38 -13.19 -27.12
CA PHE A 244 -35.88 -12.77 -28.44
C PHE A 244 -34.72 -12.44 -29.40
N LEU A 245 -33.76 -11.63 -28.95
CA LEU A 245 -32.50 -11.38 -29.65
C LEU A 245 -31.66 -12.67 -29.75
N GLN A 246 -31.61 -13.46 -28.67
CA GLN A 246 -30.96 -14.76 -28.64
C GLN A 246 -31.54 -15.73 -29.69
N ALA A 247 -32.87 -15.77 -29.86
CA ALA A 247 -33.52 -16.62 -30.86
C ALA A 247 -33.13 -16.27 -32.31
N LEU A 248 -32.83 -14.99 -32.59
CA LEU A 248 -32.30 -14.56 -33.89
C LEU A 248 -30.82 -14.92 -34.05
N GLY A 249 -29.99 -14.77 -33.01
CA GLY A 249 -28.62 -15.30 -33.03
C GLY A 249 -28.59 -16.82 -33.28
N LEU A 250 -29.53 -17.56 -32.70
CA LEU A 250 -29.74 -18.99 -32.96
C LEU A 250 -30.25 -19.29 -34.37
N LEU A 251 -31.13 -18.45 -34.94
CA LEU A 251 -31.57 -18.56 -36.33
C LEU A 251 -30.39 -18.45 -37.30
N TRP A 252 -29.54 -17.42 -37.14
CA TRP A 252 -28.37 -17.19 -37.99
C TRP A 252 -27.28 -18.24 -37.82
N PHE A 253 -27.01 -18.67 -36.58
CA PHE A 253 -26.14 -19.82 -36.28
C PHE A 253 -26.61 -21.11 -37.00
N ARG A 254 -27.91 -21.44 -36.91
CA ARG A 254 -28.50 -22.61 -37.58
C ARG A 254 -28.47 -22.47 -39.10
N TYR A 255 -28.71 -21.27 -39.63
CA TYR A 255 -28.69 -21.01 -41.08
C TYR A 255 -27.29 -21.15 -41.67
N HIS A 256 -26.25 -20.61 -41.00
CA HIS A 256 -24.86 -20.85 -41.40
C HIS A 256 -24.52 -22.35 -41.37
N ASN A 257 -24.85 -23.04 -40.28
CA ASN A 257 -24.62 -24.49 -40.18
C ASN A 257 -25.45 -25.32 -41.18
N LEU A 258 -26.56 -24.79 -41.71
CA LEU A 258 -27.30 -25.37 -42.83
C LEU A 258 -26.62 -25.09 -44.19
N CYS A 259 -26.13 -23.87 -44.41
CA CYS A 259 -25.38 -23.50 -45.62
C CYS A 259 -24.10 -24.33 -45.76
N ALA A 260 -23.30 -24.44 -44.70
CA ALA A 260 -22.10 -25.28 -44.66
C ALA A 260 -22.41 -26.77 -44.99
N ARG A 261 -23.52 -27.32 -44.45
CA ARG A 261 -23.98 -28.68 -44.80
C ARG A 261 -24.40 -28.81 -46.27
N ARG A 262 -25.10 -27.83 -46.83
CA ARG A 262 -25.51 -27.81 -48.25
C ARG A 262 -24.29 -27.70 -49.19
N LEU A 263 -23.30 -26.89 -48.82
CA LEU A 263 -22.04 -26.74 -49.56
C LEU A 263 -21.20 -28.03 -49.49
N ALA A 264 -21.08 -28.67 -48.32
CA ALA A 264 -20.37 -29.93 -48.16
C ALA A 264 -20.99 -31.07 -48.99
N ALA A 265 -22.32 -31.09 -49.12
CA ALA A 265 -23.03 -32.05 -49.97
C ALA A 265 -22.82 -31.78 -51.48
N ARG A 266 -22.71 -30.51 -51.90
CA ARG A 266 -22.42 -30.12 -53.30
C ARG A 266 -20.94 -30.27 -53.68
N HIS A 267 -20.03 -30.07 -52.71
CA HIS A 267 -18.58 -30.06 -52.93
C HIS A 267 -17.84 -30.96 -51.91
N PRO A 268 -17.95 -32.30 -51.99
CA PRO A 268 -17.39 -33.22 -50.98
C PRO A 268 -15.86 -33.24 -50.85
N ARG A 269 -15.14 -32.45 -51.66
CA ARG A 269 -13.67 -32.30 -51.62
C ARG A 269 -13.19 -31.03 -50.90
N TRP A 270 -14.08 -30.14 -50.49
CA TRP A 270 -13.71 -28.89 -49.81
C TRP A 270 -13.36 -29.14 -48.33
N GLY A 271 -12.31 -28.46 -47.85
CA GLY A 271 -11.91 -28.45 -46.45
C GLY A 271 -12.76 -27.52 -45.58
N ASP A 272 -12.52 -27.52 -44.26
CA ASP A 272 -13.27 -26.72 -43.30
C ASP A 272 -13.29 -25.22 -43.65
N GLU A 273 -12.11 -24.63 -43.90
CA GLU A 273 -11.98 -23.19 -44.21
C GLU A 273 -12.77 -22.80 -45.46
N GLN A 274 -12.69 -23.62 -46.51
CA GLN A 274 -13.40 -23.38 -47.78
C GLN A 274 -14.91 -23.44 -47.56
N LEU A 275 -15.41 -24.46 -46.85
CA LEU A 275 -16.82 -24.58 -46.49
C LEU A 275 -17.29 -23.43 -45.59
N PHE A 276 -16.48 -23.04 -44.61
CA PHE A 276 -16.78 -21.96 -43.67
C PHE A 276 -16.86 -20.60 -44.38
N GLN A 277 -15.87 -20.24 -45.21
CA GLN A 277 -15.87 -18.94 -45.89
C GLN A 277 -16.93 -18.85 -46.99
N HIS A 278 -17.21 -19.93 -47.74
CA HIS A 278 -18.36 -19.95 -48.66
C HIS A 278 -19.70 -19.82 -47.92
N ALA A 279 -19.86 -20.52 -46.79
CA ALA A 279 -21.07 -20.42 -45.97
C ALA A 279 -21.22 -19.01 -45.35
N ARG A 280 -20.15 -18.45 -44.76
CA ARG A 280 -20.10 -17.10 -44.21
C ARG A 280 -20.43 -16.05 -45.27
N LYS A 281 -19.76 -16.09 -46.43
CA LYS A 281 -20.00 -15.19 -47.56
C LYS A 281 -21.48 -15.15 -47.95
N ARG A 282 -22.09 -16.32 -48.17
CA ARG A 282 -23.52 -16.40 -48.56
C ARG A 282 -24.45 -15.93 -47.44
N VAL A 283 -24.15 -16.22 -46.17
CA VAL A 283 -24.96 -15.76 -45.02
C VAL A 283 -24.90 -14.25 -44.86
N ILE A 284 -23.72 -13.62 -44.98
CA ILE A 284 -23.55 -12.16 -44.91
C ILE A 284 -24.37 -11.48 -46.01
N ALA A 285 -24.26 -11.96 -47.25
CA ALA A 285 -25.02 -11.39 -48.37
C ALA A 285 -26.55 -11.52 -48.20
N THR A 286 -27.02 -12.67 -47.70
CA THR A 286 -28.43 -12.86 -47.34
C THR A 286 -28.87 -11.92 -46.20
N TYR A 287 -28.02 -11.71 -45.20
CA TYR A 287 -28.28 -10.79 -44.08
C TYR A 287 -28.36 -9.33 -44.56
N GLN A 288 -27.40 -8.91 -45.40
CA GLN A 288 -27.37 -7.62 -46.09
C GLN A 288 -28.64 -7.38 -46.91
N ASN A 289 -29.08 -8.37 -47.71
CA ASN A 289 -30.31 -8.25 -48.51
C ASN A 289 -31.55 -8.04 -47.64
N ILE A 290 -31.75 -8.90 -46.64
CA ILE A 290 -32.93 -8.84 -45.76
C ILE A 290 -32.95 -7.53 -44.98
N ALA A 291 -31.82 -7.09 -44.40
CA ALA A 291 -31.74 -5.84 -43.66
C ALA A 291 -32.02 -4.61 -44.55
N MET A 292 -31.36 -4.49 -45.71
CA MET A 292 -31.44 -3.29 -46.55
C MET A 292 -32.70 -3.22 -47.43
N TYR A 293 -33.27 -4.37 -47.82
CA TYR A 293 -34.31 -4.43 -48.85
C TYR A 293 -35.63 -5.09 -48.43
N GLU A 294 -35.69 -5.79 -47.28
CA GLU A 294 -36.95 -6.33 -46.73
C GLU A 294 -37.34 -5.62 -45.41
N TRP A 295 -36.39 -5.48 -44.48
CA TRP A 295 -36.57 -4.84 -43.17
C TRP A 295 -36.60 -3.31 -43.26
N LEU A 296 -35.57 -2.67 -43.80
CA LEU A 296 -35.49 -1.20 -43.82
C LEU A 296 -36.73 -0.55 -44.50
N PRO A 297 -37.26 -1.06 -45.64
CA PRO A 297 -38.47 -0.51 -46.25
C PRO A 297 -39.76 -0.81 -45.47
N SER A 298 -39.84 -1.93 -44.74
CA SER A 298 -40.99 -2.22 -43.88
C SER A 298 -40.98 -1.39 -42.59
N PHE A 299 -39.78 -1.06 -42.08
CA PHE A 299 -39.63 -0.29 -40.86
C PHE A 299 -39.67 1.23 -41.10
N LEU A 300 -39.04 1.77 -42.15
CA LEU A 300 -39.08 3.21 -42.47
C LEU A 300 -40.20 3.65 -43.41
N ARG A 301 -40.90 2.74 -44.10
CA ARG A 301 -41.78 3.03 -45.26
C ARG A 301 -41.09 3.74 -46.44
N GLN A 302 -39.76 3.86 -46.41
CA GLN A 302 -38.92 4.45 -47.45
C GLN A 302 -37.99 3.37 -48.03
N THR A 303 -37.94 3.25 -49.36
CA THR A 303 -37.00 2.36 -50.04
C THR A 303 -35.67 3.09 -50.29
N PRO A 304 -34.51 2.44 -50.04
CA PRO A 304 -33.24 3.04 -50.42
C PRO A 304 -33.13 3.20 -51.94
N PRO A 305 -32.43 4.23 -52.44
CA PRO A 305 -32.19 4.42 -53.87
C PRO A 305 -31.49 3.20 -54.49
N LYS A 306 -31.79 2.89 -55.76
CA LYS A 306 -31.17 1.78 -56.48
C LYS A 306 -29.64 1.85 -56.37
N TYR A 307 -28.99 0.72 -56.08
CA TYR A 307 -27.54 0.65 -55.94
C TYR A 307 -26.85 1.12 -57.23
N ALA A 308 -25.88 2.02 -57.07
CA ALA A 308 -25.13 2.64 -58.17
C ALA A 308 -23.68 2.12 -58.27
N GLY A 309 -23.31 1.11 -57.47
CA GLY A 309 -21.95 0.62 -57.32
C GLY A 309 -21.19 1.29 -56.17
N TYR A 310 -20.09 0.63 -55.76
CA TYR A 310 -19.24 1.02 -54.64
C TYR A 310 -18.56 2.39 -54.82
N ARG A 311 -18.57 3.19 -53.75
CA ARG A 311 -18.04 4.55 -53.65
C ARG A 311 -16.85 4.60 -52.66
N PRO A 312 -15.59 4.46 -53.12
CA PRO A 312 -14.43 4.41 -52.23
C PRO A 312 -14.10 5.71 -51.47
N PHE A 313 -14.79 6.82 -51.77
CA PHE A 313 -14.58 8.13 -51.13
C PHE A 313 -15.72 8.54 -50.18
N LEU A 314 -16.65 7.62 -49.88
CA LEU A 314 -17.78 7.87 -48.98
C LEU A 314 -17.50 7.24 -47.61
N ASP A 315 -17.53 8.05 -46.53
CA ASP A 315 -17.38 7.54 -45.17
C ASP A 315 -18.64 6.78 -44.71
N PRO A 316 -18.57 5.46 -44.49
CA PRO A 316 -19.70 4.63 -44.08
C PRO A 316 -19.82 4.53 -42.55
N SER A 317 -18.92 5.16 -41.79
CA SER A 317 -18.87 5.04 -40.33
C SER A 317 -20.20 5.43 -39.68
N ILE A 318 -20.56 4.73 -38.60
CA ILE A 318 -21.82 4.93 -37.89
C ILE A 318 -21.84 6.30 -37.20
N SER A 319 -22.95 7.02 -37.30
CA SER A 319 -23.15 8.28 -36.60
C SER A 319 -23.75 8.11 -35.20
N PRO A 320 -23.38 8.98 -34.24
CA PRO A 320 -23.99 8.96 -32.92
C PRO A 320 -25.47 9.38 -32.96
N GLU A 321 -25.86 10.20 -33.95
CA GLU A 321 -27.25 10.52 -34.23
C GLU A 321 -28.05 9.27 -34.68
N PHE A 322 -27.47 8.41 -35.54
CA PHE A 322 -28.08 7.16 -35.97
C PHE A 322 -28.36 6.22 -34.82
N LEU A 323 -27.36 5.96 -33.96
CA LEU A 323 -27.48 5.07 -32.81
C LEU A 323 -28.71 5.40 -31.96
N VAL A 324 -28.91 6.68 -31.62
CA VAL A 324 -30.05 7.10 -30.81
C VAL A 324 -31.36 7.05 -31.59
N ALA A 325 -31.39 7.49 -32.85
CA ALA A 325 -32.58 7.42 -33.70
C ALA A 325 -33.08 5.96 -33.85
N SER A 326 -32.18 5.02 -34.10
CA SER A 326 -32.53 3.62 -34.32
C SER A 326 -32.88 2.87 -33.03
N GLU A 327 -32.12 3.04 -31.95
CA GLU A 327 -32.42 2.39 -30.66
C GLU A 327 -33.76 2.88 -30.10
N GLN A 328 -34.06 4.19 -30.23
CA GLN A 328 -35.32 4.73 -29.72
C GLN A 328 -36.53 4.28 -30.54
N PHE A 329 -36.45 4.33 -31.87
CA PHE A 329 -37.53 3.86 -32.73
C PHE A 329 -37.85 2.37 -32.48
N LEU A 330 -36.83 1.54 -32.25
CA LEU A 330 -37.06 0.14 -31.85
C LEU A 330 -37.66 0.02 -30.44
N SER A 331 -37.23 0.86 -29.49
CA SER A 331 -37.66 0.79 -28.07
C SER A 331 -39.16 1.05 -27.85
N THR A 332 -39.79 1.93 -28.63
CA THR A 332 -41.25 2.20 -28.52
C THR A 332 -42.09 1.02 -29.00
N MET A 333 -41.60 0.27 -30.00
CA MET A 333 -42.29 -0.92 -30.54
C MET A 333 -42.14 -2.19 -29.68
N VAL A 334 -41.35 -2.18 -28.60
CA VAL A 334 -41.14 -3.38 -27.75
C VAL A 334 -42.43 -3.70 -26.97
N PRO A 335 -42.99 -4.93 -27.10
CA PRO A 335 -44.20 -5.30 -26.38
C PRO A 335 -43.92 -5.64 -24.91
N PRO A 336 -44.94 -5.59 -24.01
CA PRO A 336 -44.79 -6.03 -22.62
C PRO A 336 -44.62 -7.56 -22.49
N GLY A 337 -45.02 -8.31 -23.53
CA GLY A 337 -44.78 -9.74 -23.60
C GLY A 337 -44.74 -10.29 -25.03
N VAL A 338 -44.23 -11.52 -25.18
CA VAL A 338 -43.99 -12.19 -26.47
C VAL A 338 -44.60 -13.58 -26.51
N TYR A 339 -45.43 -13.87 -27.50
CA TYR A 339 -46.08 -15.16 -27.69
C TYR A 339 -45.11 -16.29 -28.07
N MET A 340 -45.49 -17.54 -27.74
CA MET A 340 -44.99 -18.76 -28.39
C MET A 340 -46.09 -19.34 -29.29
N ARG A 341 -45.76 -19.79 -30.50
CA ARG A 341 -46.73 -20.35 -31.46
C ARG A 341 -46.15 -21.55 -32.21
N ASN A 342 -46.88 -22.66 -32.27
CA ASN A 342 -46.46 -23.82 -33.07
C ASN A 342 -46.78 -23.68 -34.57
N ALA A 343 -46.30 -24.64 -35.37
CA ALA A 343 -46.50 -24.66 -36.82
C ALA A 343 -47.98 -24.84 -37.27
N SER A 344 -48.86 -25.25 -36.35
CA SER A 344 -50.30 -25.49 -36.56
C SER A 344 -51.18 -24.33 -36.05
N CYS A 345 -50.63 -23.11 -35.99
CA CYS A 345 -51.28 -21.89 -35.48
C CYS A 345 -51.72 -21.90 -34.01
N HIS A 346 -51.36 -22.91 -33.21
CA HIS A 346 -51.71 -22.93 -31.79
C HIS A 346 -50.71 -22.10 -30.97
N PHE A 347 -51.22 -21.13 -30.21
CA PHE A 347 -50.44 -20.31 -29.28
C PHE A 347 -50.26 -21.03 -27.95
N ARG A 348 -49.02 -21.21 -27.51
CA ARG A 348 -48.65 -22.04 -26.36
C ARG A 348 -48.44 -21.16 -25.13
N GLU A 349 -49.04 -21.55 -24.01
CA GLU A 349 -48.83 -20.87 -22.74
C GLU A 349 -47.41 -21.11 -22.18
N VAL A 350 -46.91 -20.09 -21.49
CA VAL A 350 -45.55 -20.04 -20.94
C VAL A 350 -45.57 -20.40 -19.46
N HIS A 351 -44.75 -21.39 -19.07
CA HIS A 351 -44.55 -21.76 -17.67
C HIS A 351 -43.43 -20.90 -17.07
N ASN A 352 -43.80 -20.01 -16.16
CA ASN A 352 -42.89 -19.07 -15.52
C ASN A 352 -42.02 -19.74 -14.45
N GLY A 353 -40.93 -19.07 -14.03
CA GLY A 353 -40.02 -19.55 -12.99
C GLY A 353 -40.63 -19.72 -11.58
N ASN A 354 -41.82 -19.16 -11.34
CA ASN A 354 -42.61 -19.31 -10.10
C ASN A 354 -43.71 -20.38 -10.23
N SER A 355 -43.64 -21.25 -11.25
CA SER A 355 -44.65 -22.26 -11.60
C SER A 355 -46.03 -21.73 -12.01
N SER A 356 -46.24 -20.41 -12.15
CA SER A 356 -47.47 -19.90 -12.77
C SER A 356 -47.43 -20.09 -14.29
N VAL A 357 -48.62 -20.09 -14.90
CA VAL A 357 -48.80 -20.15 -16.36
C VAL A 357 -49.26 -18.78 -16.86
N SER A 358 -48.85 -18.39 -18.06
CA SER A 358 -49.22 -17.10 -18.67
C SER A 358 -49.31 -17.18 -20.18
N ARG A 359 -50.11 -16.30 -20.79
CA ARG A 359 -50.40 -16.31 -22.24
C ARG A 359 -49.17 -16.06 -23.12
N ALA A 360 -48.13 -15.42 -22.57
CA ALA A 360 -46.92 -15.01 -23.26
C ALA A 360 -45.72 -14.85 -22.30
N PHE A 361 -44.51 -14.78 -22.85
CA PHE A 361 -43.28 -14.45 -22.13
C PHE A 361 -43.27 -12.99 -21.71
N ARG A 362 -43.10 -12.68 -20.41
CA ARG A 362 -42.91 -11.30 -19.95
C ARG A 362 -41.49 -10.81 -20.26
N VAL A 363 -41.35 -9.68 -20.96
CA VAL A 363 -40.04 -9.17 -21.40
C VAL A 363 -39.13 -8.86 -20.21
N CYS A 364 -39.62 -8.08 -19.23
CA CYS A 364 -38.84 -7.67 -18.06
C CYS A 364 -38.36 -8.83 -17.17
N ASN A 365 -38.99 -10.01 -17.23
CA ASN A 365 -38.59 -11.20 -16.47
C ASN A 365 -37.75 -12.19 -17.30
N SER A 366 -37.39 -11.82 -18.53
CA SER A 366 -36.64 -12.63 -19.48
C SER A 366 -35.22 -12.11 -19.78
N PHE A 367 -34.90 -10.87 -19.39
CA PHE A 367 -33.57 -10.29 -19.61
C PHE A 367 -32.44 -11.12 -18.96
N TRP A 368 -31.38 -11.39 -19.72
CA TRP A 368 -30.21 -12.17 -19.31
C TRP A 368 -30.55 -13.53 -18.65
N ASN A 369 -31.68 -14.14 -19.03
CA ASN A 369 -32.14 -15.40 -18.45
C ASN A 369 -31.25 -16.57 -18.89
N ARG A 370 -30.69 -17.31 -17.93
CA ARG A 370 -29.79 -18.46 -18.17
C ARG A 370 -30.52 -19.76 -18.52
N LYS A 371 -31.78 -19.90 -18.12
CA LYS A 371 -32.55 -21.16 -18.21
C LYS A 371 -34.02 -20.92 -17.90
N HIS A 372 -34.87 -20.90 -18.93
CA HIS A 372 -36.32 -20.78 -18.74
C HIS A 372 -37.03 -22.14 -18.82
N PRO A 373 -38.08 -22.42 -18.01
CA PRO A 373 -38.83 -23.68 -18.08
C PRO A 373 -39.46 -23.99 -19.44
N SER A 374 -39.84 -22.96 -20.22
CA SER A 374 -40.38 -23.08 -21.59
C SER A 374 -39.36 -22.85 -22.72
N LEU A 375 -38.05 -22.73 -22.45
CA LEU A 375 -37.01 -22.69 -23.49
C LEU A 375 -35.91 -23.69 -23.14
N LYS A 376 -36.06 -24.92 -23.63
CA LYS A 376 -35.18 -26.07 -23.33
C LYS A 376 -34.64 -26.77 -24.58
N LYS A 377 -35.37 -26.71 -25.70
CA LYS A 377 -35.08 -27.46 -26.92
C LYS A 377 -35.07 -26.59 -28.17
N ALA A 378 -34.61 -27.18 -29.27
CA ALA A 378 -34.58 -26.55 -30.59
C ALA A 378 -35.96 -26.07 -31.06
N GLU A 379 -37.03 -26.80 -30.72
CA GLU A 379 -38.41 -26.49 -31.10
C GLU A 379 -38.99 -25.31 -30.32
N ASP A 380 -38.70 -25.17 -29.02
CA ASP A 380 -39.19 -24.03 -28.22
C ASP A 380 -38.72 -22.68 -28.81
N VAL A 381 -37.51 -22.64 -29.38
CA VAL A 381 -36.95 -21.46 -30.05
C VAL A 381 -37.66 -21.19 -31.39
N VAL A 382 -38.05 -22.23 -32.12
CA VAL A 382 -38.86 -22.10 -33.34
C VAL A 382 -40.26 -21.59 -32.98
N GLU A 383 -40.87 -22.08 -31.90
CA GLU A 383 -42.17 -21.58 -31.43
C GLU A 383 -42.10 -20.12 -31.01
N LEU A 384 -40.98 -19.65 -30.44
CA LEU A 384 -40.76 -18.24 -30.13
C LEU A 384 -40.62 -17.38 -31.39
N LEU A 385 -39.84 -17.83 -32.38
CA LEU A 385 -39.70 -17.14 -33.68
C LEU A 385 -41.04 -17.05 -34.43
N LEU A 386 -41.82 -18.13 -34.44
CA LEU A 386 -43.16 -18.18 -35.04
C LEU A 386 -44.19 -17.33 -34.29
N GLY A 387 -44.06 -17.22 -32.96
CA GLY A 387 -44.87 -16.33 -32.13
C GLY A 387 -44.58 -14.87 -32.45
N MET A 388 -43.31 -14.48 -32.46
CA MET A 388 -42.86 -13.13 -32.85
C MET A 388 -43.24 -12.74 -34.28
N ALA A 389 -43.30 -13.71 -35.22
CA ALA A 389 -43.73 -13.46 -36.59
C ALA A 389 -45.25 -13.23 -36.72
N SER A 390 -46.06 -13.82 -35.84
CA SER A 390 -47.52 -13.65 -35.83
C SER A 390 -48.01 -12.53 -34.91
N GLN A 391 -47.15 -12.03 -34.01
CA GLN A 391 -47.48 -10.99 -33.05
C GLN A 391 -47.20 -9.59 -33.60
N ILE A 392 -48.16 -8.68 -33.41
CA ILE A 392 -48.02 -7.26 -33.73
C ILE A 392 -47.23 -6.55 -32.63
N ALA A 393 -46.29 -5.71 -33.03
CA ALA A 393 -45.50 -4.85 -32.17
C ALA A 393 -46.35 -3.74 -31.52
N GLU A 394 -45.78 -3.05 -30.54
CA GLU A 394 -46.42 -1.84 -30.00
C GLU A 394 -46.36 -0.67 -30.99
N ARG A 395 -47.08 0.41 -30.68
CA ARG A 395 -47.26 1.55 -31.58
C ARG A 395 -45.99 2.35 -31.73
N GLU A 396 -45.79 2.84 -32.95
CA GLU A 396 -44.78 3.85 -33.30
C GLU A 396 -45.27 5.24 -32.86
N ASP A 397 -45.30 5.47 -31.56
CA ASP A 397 -45.56 6.79 -30.95
C ASP A 397 -44.51 7.12 -29.86
N HIS A 398 -44.84 7.99 -28.90
CA HIS A 398 -43.93 8.40 -27.82
C HIS A 398 -43.94 7.43 -26.62
N VAL A 399 -44.93 6.52 -26.54
CA VAL A 399 -45.10 5.63 -25.40
C VAL A 399 -44.04 4.52 -25.41
N VAL A 400 -43.47 4.25 -24.24
CA VAL A 400 -42.57 3.11 -24.02
C VAL A 400 -43.07 2.28 -22.83
N VAL A 401 -43.16 0.96 -23.06
CA VAL A 401 -43.63 -0.03 -22.07
C VAL A 401 -42.79 -0.05 -20.79
N GLU A 402 -43.40 -0.41 -19.67
CA GLU A 402 -42.70 -0.47 -18.37
C GLU A 402 -41.50 -1.43 -18.39
N ASP A 403 -41.56 -2.51 -19.17
CA ASP A 403 -40.46 -3.47 -19.35
C ASP A 403 -39.15 -2.81 -19.81
N VAL A 404 -39.23 -1.70 -20.54
CA VAL A 404 -38.10 -0.92 -21.05
C VAL A 404 -37.91 0.39 -20.27
N ARG A 405 -38.98 1.14 -19.99
CA ARG A 405 -38.92 2.45 -19.32
C ARG A 405 -38.65 2.37 -17.80
N ASP A 406 -38.97 1.26 -17.15
CA ASP A 406 -38.82 1.08 -15.69
C ASP A 406 -38.03 -0.17 -15.29
N PHE A 407 -38.11 -1.25 -16.09
CA PHE A 407 -37.55 -2.55 -15.73
C PHE A 407 -36.41 -3.04 -16.65
N TRP A 408 -35.75 -2.14 -17.39
CA TRP A 408 -34.55 -2.47 -18.16
C TRP A 408 -33.41 -3.00 -17.26
N PRO A 409 -32.50 -3.87 -17.74
CA PRO A 409 -31.39 -4.37 -16.92
C PRO A 409 -30.49 -3.23 -16.44
N GLY A 410 -30.45 -3.03 -15.11
CA GLY A 410 -29.52 -2.09 -14.50
C GLY A 410 -28.08 -2.60 -14.63
N PRO A 411 -27.15 -1.82 -15.21
CA PRO A 411 -25.77 -2.28 -15.43
C PRO A 411 -24.89 -2.18 -14.17
N LEU A 412 -25.34 -1.46 -13.13
CA LEU A 412 -24.51 -1.12 -11.97
C LEU A 412 -25.37 -0.84 -10.74
N LYS A 413 -25.03 -1.45 -9.59
CA LYS A 413 -25.66 -1.32 -8.25
C LYS A 413 -27.15 -1.65 -8.13
N PHE A 414 -27.93 -1.62 -9.20
CA PHE A 414 -29.37 -1.86 -9.22
C PHE A 414 -29.72 -2.94 -10.25
N SER A 415 -30.69 -3.80 -9.96
CA SER A 415 -31.17 -4.80 -10.92
C SER A 415 -31.91 -4.18 -12.11
N ARG A 416 -32.58 -3.04 -11.88
CA ARG A 416 -33.37 -2.31 -12.89
C ARG A 416 -32.82 -0.89 -13.10
N THR A 417 -33.05 -0.35 -14.29
CA THR A 417 -32.85 1.05 -14.66
C THR A 417 -33.93 1.49 -15.64
N ASP A 418 -34.04 2.79 -15.87
CA ASP A 418 -34.85 3.38 -16.93
C ASP A 418 -34.01 3.44 -18.22
N HIS A 419 -34.42 2.72 -19.28
CA HIS A 419 -33.72 2.72 -20.57
C HIS A 419 -33.73 4.08 -21.26
N LEU A 420 -34.83 4.84 -21.17
CA LEU A 420 -35.02 6.13 -21.83
C LEU A 420 -34.19 7.22 -21.14
N ALA A 421 -34.19 7.25 -19.81
CA ALA A 421 -33.28 8.11 -19.04
C ALA A 421 -31.81 7.74 -19.24
N SER A 422 -31.50 6.45 -19.45
CA SER A 422 -30.15 5.99 -19.81
C SER A 422 -29.75 6.41 -21.23
N CYS A 423 -30.67 6.36 -22.21
CA CYS A 423 -30.42 6.82 -23.58
C CYS A 423 -30.30 8.34 -23.67
N LEU A 424 -31.06 9.09 -22.86
CA LEU A 424 -30.89 10.54 -22.69
C LEU A 424 -29.48 10.88 -22.16
N GLN A 425 -29.02 10.21 -21.10
CA GLN A 425 -27.64 10.39 -20.62
C GLN A 425 -26.61 9.91 -21.65
N ARG A 426 -26.88 8.86 -22.44
CA ARG A 426 -25.96 8.45 -23.53
C ARG A 426 -25.91 9.50 -24.63
N GLY A 427 -27.02 10.14 -25.00
CA GLY A 427 -27.05 11.27 -25.94
C GLY A 427 -26.23 12.47 -25.45
N ARG A 428 -26.30 12.77 -24.15
CA ARG A 428 -25.49 13.82 -23.49
C ARG A 428 -24.01 13.43 -23.39
N ASP A 429 -23.70 12.17 -23.11
CA ASP A 429 -22.36 11.59 -23.12
C ASP A 429 -21.70 11.63 -24.50
N LEU A 430 -22.47 11.31 -25.55
CA LEU A 430 -22.12 11.44 -26.97
C LEU A 430 -21.98 12.91 -27.41
N GLY A 431 -22.47 13.89 -26.64
CA GLY A 431 -22.53 15.29 -27.04
C GLY A 431 -23.40 15.51 -28.28
N LEU A 432 -24.59 14.89 -28.32
CA LEU A 432 -25.52 15.02 -29.45
C LEU A 432 -26.04 16.45 -29.64
N PRO A 433 -26.37 16.85 -30.88
CA PRO A 433 -27.02 18.12 -31.16
C PRO A 433 -28.43 18.21 -30.55
N SER A 434 -28.94 19.44 -30.40
CA SER A 434 -30.36 19.65 -30.18
C SER A 434 -31.17 19.33 -31.45
N TYR A 435 -32.44 18.98 -31.25
CA TYR A 435 -33.43 18.62 -32.25
C TYR A 435 -33.47 19.60 -33.44
N ALA A 436 -33.47 20.91 -33.17
CA ALA A 436 -33.49 21.94 -34.20
C ALA A 436 -32.24 21.89 -35.10
N LYS A 437 -31.04 21.80 -34.50
CA LYS A 437 -29.77 21.69 -35.24
C LYS A 437 -29.65 20.38 -36.02
N ALA A 438 -30.19 19.29 -35.46
CA ALA A 438 -30.21 17.99 -36.13
C ALA A 438 -31.06 18.04 -37.41
N ARG A 439 -32.24 18.67 -37.36
CA ARG A 439 -33.11 18.88 -38.54
C ARG A 439 -32.46 19.78 -39.58
N GLU A 440 -31.85 20.89 -39.16
CA GLU A 440 -31.11 21.80 -40.04
C GLU A 440 -29.99 21.08 -40.80
N ALA A 441 -29.17 20.27 -40.10
CA ALA A 441 -28.05 19.55 -40.69
C ALA A 441 -28.45 18.47 -41.73
N VAL A 442 -29.65 17.90 -41.61
CA VAL A 442 -30.20 16.95 -42.61
C VAL A 442 -31.13 17.61 -43.64
N GLY A 443 -31.20 18.95 -43.66
CA GLY A 443 -32.00 19.71 -44.65
C GLY A 443 -33.52 19.64 -44.45
N LEU A 444 -33.99 19.24 -43.27
CA LEU A 444 -35.42 19.22 -42.94
C LEU A 444 -35.91 20.64 -42.57
N PRO A 445 -37.19 20.98 -42.84
CA PRO A 445 -37.71 22.31 -42.55
C PRO A 445 -37.64 22.62 -41.04
N PRO A 446 -37.31 23.87 -40.66
CA PRO A 446 -37.23 24.28 -39.26
C PRO A 446 -38.61 24.21 -38.60
N ILE A 447 -38.63 23.86 -37.30
CA ILE A 447 -39.84 23.77 -36.49
C ILE A 447 -39.85 24.95 -35.52
N THR A 448 -40.88 25.77 -35.59
CA THR A 448 -40.97 27.07 -34.87
C THR A 448 -41.82 27.03 -33.62
N SER A 449 -42.73 26.06 -33.47
CA SER A 449 -43.51 25.86 -32.24
C SER A 449 -43.50 24.40 -31.80
N TRP A 450 -43.82 24.18 -30.53
CA TRP A 450 -43.97 22.83 -29.95
C TRP A 450 -45.13 22.02 -30.56
N GLN A 451 -46.12 22.69 -31.16
CA GLN A 451 -47.28 22.06 -31.81
C GLN A 451 -46.90 21.49 -33.18
N ASP A 452 -45.98 22.15 -33.88
CA ASP A 452 -45.49 21.78 -35.22
C ASP A 452 -44.62 20.51 -35.22
N ILE A 453 -44.09 20.09 -34.06
CA ILE A 453 -43.34 18.83 -33.90
C ILE A 453 -44.18 17.64 -34.35
N ASN A 454 -45.45 17.60 -33.94
CA ASN A 454 -46.40 16.55 -34.32
C ASN A 454 -47.85 17.08 -34.25
N PRO A 455 -48.36 17.67 -35.35
CA PRO A 455 -49.72 18.21 -35.41
C PRO A 455 -50.82 17.16 -35.24
N SER A 456 -50.54 15.86 -35.40
CA SER A 456 -51.49 14.79 -35.06
C SER A 456 -51.55 14.54 -33.56
N LEU A 457 -50.40 14.42 -32.90
CA LEU A 457 -50.31 14.29 -31.45
C LEU A 457 -50.90 15.50 -30.71
N PHE A 458 -50.64 16.73 -31.20
CA PHE A 458 -51.23 17.93 -30.61
C PHE A 458 -52.77 17.91 -30.65
N ARG A 459 -53.36 17.45 -31.76
CA ARG A 459 -54.83 17.35 -31.91
C ARG A 459 -55.47 16.22 -31.10
N SER A 460 -54.75 15.14 -30.80
CA SER A 460 -55.29 14.00 -30.02
C SER A 460 -54.99 14.09 -28.52
N ASN A 461 -53.81 14.59 -28.14
CA ASN A 461 -53.37 14.76 -26.76
C ASN A 461 -52.22 15.78 -26.66
N GLY A 462 -52.51 17.07 -26.84
CA GLY A 462 -51.50 18.14 -26.74
C GLY A 462 -50.77 18.25 -25.40
N THR A 463 -51.32 17.67 -24.32
CA THR A 463 -50.76 17.78 -22.96
C THR A 463 -49.34 17.27 -22.83
N VAL A 464 -48.93 16.25 -23.61
CA VAL A 464 -47.56 15.71 -23.57
C VAL A 464 -46.54 16.66 -24.21
N LEU A 465 -46.94 17.38 -25.27
CA LEU A 465 -46.11 18.41 -25.91
C LEU A 465 -45.99 19.63 -24.99
N GLU A 466 -47.08 20.06 -24.37
CA GLU A 466 -47.11 21.19 -23.41
C GLU A 466 -46.30 20.91 -22.14
N ALA A 467 -46.42 19.70 -21.58
CA ALA A 467 -45.65 19.28 -20.40
C ALA A 467 -44.15 19.09 -20.73
N THR A 468 -43.81 18.60 -21.92
CA THR A 468 -42.42 18.55 -22.39
C THR A 468 -41.86 19.95 -22.61
N ALA A 469 -42.64 20.86 -23.22
CA ALA A 469 -42.26 22.25 -23.38
C ALA A 469 -41.98 22.93 -22.03
N ALA A 470 -42.79 22.64 -21.00
CA ALA A 470 -42.56 23.12 -19.64
C ALA A 470 -41.22 22.64 -19.05
N LEU A 471 -40.83 21.38 -19.26
CA LEU A 471 -39.52 20.85 -18.82
C LEU A 471 -38.33 21.58 -19.49
N TYR A 472 -38.47 22.00 -20.74
CA TYR A 472 -37.46 22.78 -21.47
C TYR A 472 -37.63 24.31 -21.30
N ASN A 473 -38.45 24.77 -20.34
CA ASN A 473 -38.75 26.19 -20.09
C ASN A 473 -39.28 26.93 -21.33
N GLN A 474 -40.10 26.25 -22.14
CA GLN A 474 -40.63 26.65 -23.45
C GLN A 474 -39.57 26.84 -24.56
N ASP A 475 -38.28 26.66 -24.26
CA ASP A 475 -37.16 26.89 -25.18
C ASP A 475 -36.93 25.68 -26.10
N LEU A 476 -37.59 25.69 -27.27
CA LEU A 476 -37.49 24.65 -28.29
C LEU A 476 -36.06 24.45 -28.82
N SER A 477 -35.17 25.44 -28.70
CA SER A 477 -33.77 25.32 -29.17
C SER A 477 -32.95 24.32 -28.33
N ARG A 478 -33.40 24.05 -27.09
CA ARG A 478 -32.79 23.10 -26.15
C ARG A 478 -33.34 21.68 -26.25
N LEU A 479 -34.45 21.47 -26.97
CA LEU A 479 -35.05 20.15 -27.10
C LEU A 479 -34.00 19.17 -27.63
N GLU A 480 -33.75 18.08 -26.92
CA GLU A 480 -32.73 17.10 -27.32
C GLU A 480 -33.21 16.28 -28.53
N LEU A 481 -32.27 15.82 -29.37
CA LEU A 481 -32.56 14.99 -30.55
C LEU A 481 -33.47 13.80 -30.22
N LEU A 482 -33.22 13.15 -29.08
CA LEU A 482 -33.92 11.95 -28.62
C LEU A 482 -35.43 12.20 -28.40
N PRO A 483 -35.87 13.06 -27.45
CA PRO A 483 -37.29 13.31 -27.24
C PRO A 483 -37.96 14.00 -28.42
N GLY A 484 -37.23 14.84 -29.17
CA GLY A 484 -37.78 15.46 -30.38
C GLY A 484 -38.19 14.43 -31.44
N GLY A 485 -37.29 13.49 -31.78
CA GLY A 485 -37.58 12.46 -32.78
C GLY A 485 -38.58 11.38 -32.35
N LEU A 486 -38.70 11.11 -31.03
CA LEU A 486 -39.80 10.29 -30.50
C LEU A 486 -41.15 11.03 -30.55
N LEU A 487 -41.18 12.33 -30.22
CA LEU A 487 -42.41 13.12 -30.31
C LEU A 487 -42.89 13.34 -31.76
N GLU A 488 -41.99 13.36 -32.75
CA GLU A 488 -42.33 13.36 -34.18
C GLU A 488 -43.04 12.08 -34.68
N SER A 489 -42.94 10.95 -33.96
CA SER A 489 -43.42 9.66 -34.47
C SER A 489 -44.95 9.57 -34.53
N HIS A 490 -45.47 8.93 -35.58
CA HIS A 490 -46.91 8.79 -35.80
C HIS A 490 -47.23 7.60 -36.72
N GLY A 491 -47.07 6.38 -36.20
CA GLY A 491 -47.28 5.14 -36.96
C GLY A 491 -46.13 4.77 -37.91
N ASP A 492 -45.22 5.72 -38.15
CA ASP A 492 -43.92 5.58 -38.80
C ASP A 492 -42.91 6.44 -38.01
N PRO A 493 -41.59 6.18 -38.08
CA PRO A 493 -40.59 6.98 -37.40
C PRO A 493 -40.61 8.43 -37.89
N GLY A 494 -40.43 9.38 -36.97
CA GLY A 494 -40.45 10.81 -37.25
C GLY A 494 -39.53 11.22 -38.41
N PRO A 495 -39.84 12.27 -39.20
CA PRO A 495 -39.02 12.69 -40.33
C PRO A 495 -37.51 12.78 -40.04
N LEU A 496 -37.12 13.27 -38.86
CA LEU A 496 -35.71 13.35 -38.45
C LEU A 496 -35.08 11.95 -38.33
N PHE A 497 -35.70 11.04 -37.58
CA PHE A 497 -35.20 9.67 -37.41
C PHE A 497 -35.21 8.90 -38.73
N SER A 498 -36.28 9.03 -39.53
CA SER A 498 -36.37 8.41 -40.85
C SER A 498 -35.24 8.84 -41.78
N THR A 499 -34.93 10.14 -41.85
CA THR A 499 -33.83 10.66 -42.68
C THR A 499 -32.46 10.19 -42.19
N ILE A 500 -32.20 10.24 -40.87
CA ILE A 500 -30.93 9.79 -40.28
C ILE A 500 -30.70 8.29 -40.52
N ILE A 501 -31.71 7.45 -40.31
CA ILE A 501 -31.61 6.00 -40.48
C ILE A 501 -31.39 5.67 -41.97
N LEU A 502 -32.16 6.29 -42.89
CA LEU A 502 -32.00 6.04 -44.32
C LEU A 502 -30.62 6.48 -44.85
N ASP A 503 -30.12 7.66 -44.44
CA ASP A 503 -28.77 8.13 -44.80
C ASP A 503 -27.69 7.12 -44.37
N GLN A 504 -27.71 6.69 -43.11
CA GLN A 504 -26.70 5.76 -42.60
C GLN A 504 -26.70 4.45 -43.37
N PHE A 505 -27.88 3.86 -43.64
CA PHE A 505 -27.98 2.61 -44.41
C PHE A 505 -27.53 2.78 -45.86
N VAL A 506 -27.77 3.93 -46.48
CA VAL A 506 -27.25 4.24 -47.82
C VAL A 506 -25.72 4.41 -47.80
N ARG A 507 -25.16 5.12 -46.82
CA ARG A 507 -23.70 5.26 -46.68
C ARG A 507 -22.99 3.94 -46.39
N LEU A 508 -23.56 3.11 -45.52
CA LEU A 508 -23.07 1.76 -45.24
C LEU A 508 -23.00 0.92 -46.52
N ARG A 509 -24.08 0.88 -47.29
CA ARG A 509 -24.15 0.09 -48.53
C ARG A 509 -23.23 0.62 -49.63
N ASP A 510 -23.29 1.92 -49.89
CA ASP A 510 -22.53 2.52 -51.00
C ASP A 510 -21.02 2.60 -50.67
N GLY A 511 -20.64 2.68 -49.38
CA GLY A 511 -19.26 2.71 -48.90
C GLY A 511 -18.63 1.36 -48.55
N ASP A 512 -19.37 0.24 -48.62
CA ASP A 512 -18.84 -1.12 -48.37
C ASP A 512 -18.28 -1.78 -49.64
N ARG A 513 -16.99 -2.12 -49.63
CA ARG A 513 -16.34 -2.85 -50.73
C ARG A 513 -16.87 -4.29 -50.84
N TYR A 514 -17.29 -4.86 -49.72
CA TYR A 514 -17.79 -6.23 -49.59
C TYR A 514 -19.31 -6.36 -49.73
N TRP A 515 -20.00 -5.27 -50.10
CA TRP A 515 -21.42 -5.32 -50.41
C TRP A 515 -21.72 -6.37 -51.49
N PHE A 516 -22.73 -7.22 -51.28
CA PHE A 516 -22.97 -8.36 -52.16
C PHE A 516 -23.32 -7.99 -53.61
N GLU A 517 -23.89 -6.81 -53.86
CA GLU A 517 -24.20 -6.31 -55.22
C GLU A 517 -22.99 -5.66 -55.91
N ASN A 518 -21.83 -5.53 -55.24
CA ASN A 518 -20.61 -4.94 -55.81
C ASN A 518 -19.80 -5.98 -56.62
N THR A 519 -20.20 -6.26 -57.86
CA THR A 519 -19.54 -7.26 -58.74
C THR A 519 -18.01 -7.11 -58.88
N ARG A 520 -17.45 -5.92 -58.59
CA ARG A 520 -15.99 -5.66 -58.58
C ARG A 520 -15.20 -6.43 -57.52
N ASN A 521 -15.85 -6.93 -56.46
CA ASN A 521 -15.18 -7.67 -55.38
C ASN A 521 -15.03 -9.18 -55.64
N GLY A 522 -15.65 -9.70 -56.72
CA GLY A 522 -15.57 -11.12 -57.06
C GLY A 522 -16.26 -12.08 -56.08
N LEU A 523 -17.09 -11.58 -55.15
CA LEU A 523 -17.79 -12.43 -54.19
C LEU A 523 -18.81 -13.36 -54.85
N PHE A 524 -19.54 -12.85 -55.85
CA PHE A 524 -20.70 -13.51 -56.45
C PHE A 524 -20.82 -13.19 -57.95
N SER A 525 -21.39 -14.14 -58.69
CA SER A 525 -21.93 -13.94 -60.04
C SER A 525 -23.26 -13.16 -60.01
N GLU A 526 -23.68 -12.61 -61.16
CA GLU A 526 -24.98 -11.91 -61.28
C GLU A 526 -26.17 -12.85 -61.00
N GLU A 527 -26.04 -14.15 -61.32
CA GLU A 527 -27.03 -15.19 -61.00
C GLU A 527 -27.14 -15.41 -59.49
N GLU A 528 -26.02 -15.54 -58.78
CA GLU A 528 -26.01 -15.65 -57.31
C GLU A 528 -26.56 -14.39 -56.64
N ILE A 529 -26.25 -13.20 -57.16
CA ILE A 529 -26.82 -11.93 -56.67
C ILE A 529 -28.34 -11.96 -56.85
N ALA A 530 -28.87 -12.43 -57.98
CA ALA A 530 -30.30 -12.59 -58.20
C ALA A 530 -30.95 -13.62 -57.25
N GLU A 531 -30.29 -14.75 -56.97
CA GLU A 531 -30.74 -15.69 -55.92
C GLU A 531 -30.81 -15.02 -54.53
N ILE A 532 -29.78 -14.25 -54.18
CA ILE A 532 -29.68 -13.54 -52.88
C ILE A 532 -30.77 -12.48 -52.78
N ARG A 533 -31.00 -11.69 -53.84
CA ARG A 533 -32.09 -10.69 -53.91
C ARG A 533 -33.47 -11.30 -53.67
N ASN A 534 -33.70 -12.51 -54.17
CA ASN A 534 -34.94 -13.26 -54.01
C ASN A 534 -35.08 -13.99 -52.64
N THR A 535 -34.05 -13.97 -51.79
CA THR A 535 -34.07 -14.66 -50.49
C THR A 535 -34.61 -13.73 -49.39
N SER A 536 -35.75 -14.08 -48.79
CA SER A 536 -36.41 -13.34 -47.70
C SER A 536 -36.15 -13.98 -46.32
N LEU A 537 -36.44 -13.25 -45.23
CA LEU A 537 -36.37 -13.79 -43.86
C LEU A 537 -37.30 -15.00 -43.66
N ARG A 538 -38.44 -15.03 -44.36
CA ARG A 538 -39.36 -16.17 -44.40
C ARG A 538 -38.64 -17.44 -44.88
N ASP A 539 -37.82 -17.35 -45.91
CA ASP A 539 -37.08 -18.48 -46.47
C ASP A 539 -36.02 -19.01 -45.50
N ILE A 540 -35.40 -18.11 -44.71
CA ILE A 540 -34.45 -18.47 -43.64
C ILE A 540 -35.17 -19.26 -42.55
N LEU A 541 -36.31 -18.75 -42.06
CA LEU A 541 -37.14 -19.39 -41.05
C LEU A 541 -37.64 -20.76 -41.53
N VAL A 542 -38.17 -20.84 -42.75
CA VAL A 542 -38.63 -22.08 -43.40
C VAL A 542 -37.50 -23.11 -43.51
N ALA A 543 -36.32 -22.69 -43.97
CA ALA A 543 -35.16 -23.57 -44.17
C ALA A 543 -34.54 -24.06 -42.85
N VAL A 544 -34.52 -23.23 -41.79
CA VAL A 544 -33.98 -23.58 -40.48
C VAL A 544 -34.96 -24.41 -39.64
N ALA A 545 -36.25 -24.10 -39.68
CA ALA A 545 -37.29 -24.84 -38.95
C ALA A 545 -37.77 -26.10 -39.69
N ASN A 546 -37.38 -26.29 -40.96
CA ASN A 546 -37.81 -27.41 -41.81
C ASN A 546 -39.34 -27.57 -41.90
N MET A 547 -40.02 -26.46 -42.17
CA MET A 547 -41.49 -26.35 -42.18
C MET A 547 -42.05 -26.00 -43.58
N LYS A 548 -43.37 -25.97 -43.73
CA LYS A 548 -44.01 -25.54 -44.99
C LYS A 548 -44.00 -24.01 -45.10
N PRO A 549 -43.77 -23.42 -46.29
CA PRO A 549 -43.85 -21.97 -46.49
C PRO A 549 -45.18 -21.34 -46.06
N SER A 550 -46.29 -22.10 -46.14
CA SER A 550 -47.63 -21.67 -45.73
C SER A 550 -47.81 -21.45 -44.21
N THR A 551 -46.82 -21.81 -43.37
CA THR A 551 -46.85 -21.58 -41.91
C THR A 551 -46.43 -20.15 -41.53
N LEU A 552 -45.93 -19.37 -42.51
CA LEU A 552 -45.57 -17.95 -42.38
C LEU A 552 -46.11 -17.13 -43.57
N GLN A 553 -46.41 -15.87 -43.28
CA GLN A 553 -46.74 -14.84 -44.26
C GLN A 553 -45.58 -14.57 -45.25
N PRO A 554 -45.83 -13.92 -46.42
CA PRO A 554 -44.80 -13.67 -47.42
C PRO A 554 -43.62 -12.79 -46.94
N ASN A 555 -43.88 -11.74 -46.16
CA ASN A 555 -42.87 -10.87 -45.54
C ASN A 555 -43.05 -10.95 -44.03
N ALA A 556 -42.04 -11.46 -43.31
CA ALA A 556 -42.16 -11.78 -41.88
C ALA A 556 -42.15 -10.54 -40.96
N PHE A 557 -41.96 -9.33 -41.50
CA PHE A 557 -41.92 -8.06 -40.78
C PHE A 557 -43.28 -7.34 -40.69
N PHE A 558 -44.28 -7.79 -41.46
CA PHE A 558 -45.66 -7.36 -41.35
C PHE A 558 -46.58 -8.55 -41.07
N TRP A 559 -47.80 -8.30 -40.60
CA TRP A 559 -48.88 -9.29 -40.61
C TRP A 559 -50.20 -8.64 -41.03
N HIS A 560 -50.86 -9.18 -42.04
CA HIS A 560 -52.06 -8.60 -42.66
C HIS A 560 -53.27 -9.54 -42.55
N ALA A 561 -54.48 -8.99 -42.66
CA ALA A 561 -55.70 -9.78 -42.60
C ALA A 561 -55.73 -10.80 -43.76
N GLY A 562 -55.67 -12.08 -43.41
CA GLY A 562 -55.54 -13.21 -44.36
C GLY A 562 -54.21 -13.96 -44.26
N ASP A 563 -53.21 -13.41 -43.57
CA ASP A 563 -51.96 -14.11 -43.26
C ASP A 563 -52.18 -15.26 -42.25
N PRO A 564 -51.32 -16.30 -42.27
CA PRO A 564 -51.47 -17.44 -41.38
C PRO A 564 -51.33 -17.04 -39.90
N CYS A 565 -52.12 -17.71 -39.07
CA CYS A 565 -52.05 -17.68 -37.61
C CYS A 565 -52.09 -16.25 -36.99
N PRO A 566 -53.25 -15.57 -36.98
CA PRO A 566 -53.42 -14.30 -36.26
C PRO A 566 -53.08 -14.44 -34.77
N GLN A 567 -52.51 -13.38 -34.16
CA GLN A 567 -52.36 -13.31 -32.71
C GLN A 567 -53.72 -13.38 -31.98
N PRO A 568 -53.82 -14.01 -30.79
CA PRO A 568 -55.08 -14.12 -30.05
C PRO A 568 -55.66 -12.76 -29.61
N ASN A 569 -54.79 -11.84 -29.18
CA ASN A 569 -55.12 -10.48 -28.78
C ASN A 569 -53.84 -9.61 -28.87
N GLN A 570 -53.96 -8.27 -28.83
CA GLN A 570 -52.80 -7.42 -28.55
C GLN A 570 -52.41 -7.60 -27.08
N LEU A 571 -51.12 -7.78 -26.79
CA LEU A 571 -50.63 -7.98 -25.42
C LEU A 571 -50.42 -6.64 -24.72
N SER A 572 -51.19 -6.39 -23.67
CA SER A 572 -50.91 -5.36 -22.66
C SER A 572 -50.20 -5.98 -21.45
N THR A 573 -49.99 -5.19 -20.39
CA THR A 573 -49.54 -5.68 -19.08
C THR A 573 -50.53 -6.67 -18.43
N GLU A 574 -51.81 -6.68 -18.85
CA GLU A 574 -52.85 -7.50 -18.24
C GLU A 574 -52.69 -8.99 -18.54
N GLY A 575 -52.82 -9.84 -17.52
CA GLY A 575 -52.67 -11.29 -17.64
C GLY A 575 -51.23 -11.78 -17.85
N LEU A 576 -50.25 -10.88 -17.78
CA LEU A 576 -48.82 -11.21 -17.71
C LEU A 576 -48.31 -11.17 -16.26
N PRO A 577 -47.21 -11.89 -15.94
CA PRO A 577 -46.55 -11.75 -14.65
C PRO A 577 -46.08 -10.31 -14.39
N ALA A 578 -46.21 -9.85 -13.15
CA ALA A 578 -45.60 -8.59 -12.70
C ALA A 578 -44.07 -8.63 -12.85
N CYS A 579 -43.45 -7.49 -13.16
CA CYS A 579 -42.00 -7.40 -13.26
C CYS A 579 -41.32 -7.61 -11.90
N ALA A 580 -40.26 -8.42 -11.88
CA ALA A 580 -39.48 -8.62 -10.66
C ALA A 580 -38.83 -7.29 -10.21
N PRO A 581 -38.95 -6.93 -8.91
CA PRO A 581 -38.72 -5.58 -8.42
C PRO A 581 -37.25 -5.15 -8.45
N LEU A 582 -37.03 -3.85 -8.18
CA LEU A 582 -35.72 -3.25 -8.01
C LEU A 582 -34.97 -3.90 -6.83
N VAL A 583 -33.77 -4.43 -7.09
CA VAL A 583 -32.88 -5.02 -6.06
C VAL A 583 -31.55 -4.30 -6.09
N ILE A 584 -31.12 -3.78 -4.94
CA ILE A 584 -29.80 -3.14 -4.78
C ILE A 584 -28.73 -4.22 -4.58
N ARG A 585 -27.73 -4.22 -5.46
CA ARG A 585 -26.60 -5.15 -5.49
C ARG A 585 -25.47 -4.62 -4.59
N ASP A 586 -25.53 -4.95 -3.30
CA ASP A 586 -24.40 -4.75 -2.38
C ASP A 586 -23.29 -5.78 -2.65
N TYR A 587 -22.11 -5.30 -3.05
CA TYR A 587 -20.94 -6.12 -3.36
C TYR A 587 -20.23 -6.64 -2.10
N PHE A 588 -20.37 -5.95 -0.96
CA PHE A 588 -19.69 -6.25 0.30
C PHE A 588 -20.58 -6.98 1.33
N LYS A 589 -21.84 -7.27 0.95
CA LYS A 589 -22.76 -8.10 1.73
C LYS A 589 -22.08 -9.40 2.19
N GLY A 590 -22.27 -9.74 3.47
CA GLY A 590 -21.64 -10.90 4.13
C GLY A 590 -20.12 -10.81 4.33
N SER A 591 -19.45 -9.75 3.87
CA SER A 591 -17.97 -9.66 3.84
C SER A 591 -17.39 -8.90 5.04
N GLY A 592 -18.16 -7.99 5.65
CA GLY A 592 -17.68 -7.09 6.72
C GLY A 592 -17.15 -7.78 7.98
N PHE A 593 -17.78 -8.88 8.42
CA PHE A 593 -17.32 -9.62 9.61
C PHE A 593 -15.93 -10.25 9.40
N GLY A 594 -15.73 -10.95 8.28
CA GLY A 594 -14.44 -11.55 7.94
C GLY A 594 -13.36 -10.53 7.60
N PHE A 595 -13.72 -9.37 7.04
CA PHE A 595 -12.82 -8.23 6.86
C PHE A 595 -12.38 -7.65 8.22
N GLY A 596 -13.31 -7.48 9.16
CA GLY A 596 -13.01 -7.08 10.54
C GLY A 596 -12.10 -8.07 11.28
N ILE A 597 -12.34 -9.38 11.15
CA ILE A 597 -11.45 -10.42 11.68
C ILE A 597 -10.05 -10.33 11.04
N THR A 598 -9.97 -10.09 9.73
CA THR A 598 -8.69 -9.97 9.00
C THR A 598 -7.87 -8.81 9.55
N ILE A 599 -8.47 -7.61 9.67
CA ILE A 599 -7.82 -6.44 10.28
C ILE A 599 -7.42 -6.73 11.73
N GLY A 600 -8.32 -7.34 12.52
CA GLY A 600 -8.02 -7.75 13.89
C GLY A 600 -6.82 -8.68 14.00
N THR A 601 -6.67 -9.61 13.06
CA THR A 601 -5.54 -10.56 13.01
C THR A 601 -4.23 -9.85 12.66
N LEU A 602 -4.23 -8.93 11.69
CA LEU A 602 -3.06 -8.10 11.38
C LEU A 602 -2.64 -7.24 12.59
N CYS A 603 -3.59 -6.60 13.27
CA CYS A 603 -3.35 -5.86 14.52
C CYS A 603 -2.86 -6.76 15.67
N CYS A 604 -3.20 -8.04 15.67
CA CYS A 604 -2.74 -9.02 16.65
C CYS A 604 -1.35 -9.59 16.39
N PHE A 605 -0.74 -9.44 15.20
CA PHE A 605 0.63 -9.91 14.94
C PHE A 605 1.68 -9.41 15.96
N PRO A 606 1.74 -8.13 16.37
CA PRO A 606 2.63 -7.68 17.44
C PRO A 606 2.27 -8.28 18.82
N LEU A 607 1.00 -8.56 19.10
CA LEU A 607 0.56 -9.16 20.37
C LEU A 607 0.91 -10.65 20.44
N VAL A 608 0.74 -11.40 19.35
CA VAL A 608 1.18 -12.80 19.21
C VAL A 608 2.71 -12.89 19.27
N SER A 609 3.40 -11.96 18.63
CA SER A 609 4.87 -11.84 18.74
C SER A 609 5.32 -11.55 20.18
N LEU A 610 4.63 -10.66 20.89
CA LEU A 610 4.88 -10.35 22.30
C LEU A 610 4.62 -11.54 23.23
N LEU A 611 3.54 -12.29 22.99
CA LEU A 611 3.21 -13.51 23.71
C LEU A 611 4.27 -14.60 23.47
N SER A 612 4.69 -14.83 22.22
CA SER A 612 5.73 -15.81 21.90
C SER A 612 7.09 -15.43 22.51
N ALA A 613 7.46 -14.14 22.46
CA ALA A 613 8.68 -13.63 23.11
C ALA A 613 8.64 -13.83 24.63
N TRP A 614 7.49 -13.58 25.27
CA TRP A 614 7.28 -13.83 26.70
C TRP A 614 7.33 -15.32 27.06
N ILE A 615 6.72 -16.19 26.24
CA ILE A 615 6.81 -17.66 26.40
C ILE A 615 8.27 -18.11 26.30
N VAL A 616 9.02 -17.69 25.27
CA VAL A 616 10.45 -18.02 25.10
C VAL A 616 11.29 -17.51 26.27
N ALA A 617 11.03 -16.30 26.78
CA ALA A 617 11.70 -15.76 27.96
C ALA A 617 11.36 -16.56 29.24
N ARG A 618 10.10 -16.97 29.42
CA ARG A 618 9.64 -17.79 30.57
C ARG A 618 10.21 -19.21 30.51
N LEU A 619 10.25 -19.83 29.34
CA LEU A 619 10.87 -21.14 29.11
C LEU A 619 12.38 -21.08 29.35
N ARG A 620 13.09 -20.07 28.84
CA ARG A 620 14.51 -19.87 29.19
C ARG A 620 14.73 -19.70 30.68
N ARG A 621 13.88 -18.94 31.38
CA ARG A 621 13.98 -18.79 32.85
C ARG A 621 13.72 -20.10 33.59
N ARG A 622 12.80 -20.96 33.10
CA ARG A 622 12.54 -22.30 33.66
C ARG A 622 13.70 -23.27 33.39
N ASN A 623 14.26 -23.25 32.17
CA ASN A 623 15.37 -24.13 31.80
C ASN A 623 16.68 -23.71 32.48
N PHE A 624 16.91 -22.41 32.69
CA PHE A 624 18.03 -21.93 33.51
C PHE A 624 17.91 -22.41 34.96
N LYS A 625 16.71 -22.33 35.57
CA LYS A 625 16.45 -22.95 36.89
C LYS A 625 16.65 -24.47 36.89
N LYS A 626 16.28 -25.18 35.82
CA LYS A 626 16.55 -26.64 35.70
C LYS A 626 18.06 -26.93 35.62
N LEU A 627 18.81 -26.17 34.82
CA LEU A 627 20.26 -26.34 34.69
C LEU A 627 20.99 -26.06 36.02
N GLN A 628 20.63 -24.99 36.74
CA GLN A 628 21.10 -24.79 38.13
C GLN A 628 20.74 -25.98 39.04
N GLY A 629 19.59 -26.61 38.84
CA GLY A 629 19.19 -27.83 39.55
C GLY A 629 19.93 -29.10 39.15
N GLN A 630 20.58 -29.15 37.98
CA GLN A 630 21.38 -30.29 37.52
C GLN A 630 22.87 -30.10 37.84
N ASP A 631 23.41 -28.87 37.70
CA ASP A 631 24.72 -28.51 38.28
C ASP A 631 24.72 -28.76 39.80
N ARG A 632 23.59 -28.50 40.48
CA ARG A 632 23.41 -28.84 41.91
C ARG A 632 23.53 -30.34 42.22
N GLN A 633 23.36 -31.24 41.26
CA GLN A 633 23.61 -32.68 41.47
C GLN A 633 25.06 -33.08 41.16
N SER A 634 25.73 -32.47 40.18
CA SER A 634 27.15 -32.74 39.89
C SER A 634 28.11 -32.07 40.88
N ILE A 635 27.72 -30.94 41.48
CA ILE A 635 28.52 -30.17 42.45
C ILE A 635 28.23 -30.61 43.91
N MET A 636 27.30 -31.55 44.14
CA MET A 636 27.05 -32.11 45.49
C MET A 636 28.08 -33.17 45.94
N SER A 637 29.31 -33.12 45.42
CA SER A 637 30.47 -33.80 45.98
C SER A 637 31.35 -32.79 46.72
N GLU A 638 31.72 -33.12 47.96
CA GLU A 638 32.63 -32.39 48.86
C GLU A 638 32.20 -31.00 49.40
N LYS A 639 31.59 -31.05 50.60
CA LYS A 639 31.82 -30.11 51.73
C LYS A 639 31.73 -28.59 51.49
N LEU A 640 30.51 -28.08 51.27
CA LEU A 640 30.15 -26.71 51.72
C LEU A 640 28.65 -26.56 52.07
N VAL A 641 28.14 -27.46 52.91
CA VAL A 641 26.70 -27.59 53.24
C VAL A 641 26.30 -26.67 54.41
N ASP A 642 26.49 -25.36 54.28
CA ASP A 642 25.94 -24.40 55.25
C ASP A 642 25.81 -22.98 54.66
N GLY A 643 24.69 -22.69 54.00
CA GLY A 643 24.41 -21.37 53.39
C GLY A 643 23.00 -21.28 52.81
N VAL A 644 22.31 -20.17 53.04
CA VAL A 644 20.89 -19.98 52.68
C VAL A 644 20.76 -19.29 51.33
N GLU A 645 19.91 -19.82 50.44
CA GLU A 645 19.56 -19.18 49.17
C GLU A 645 18.73 -17.90 49.38
N ALA A 646 19.10 -16.82 48.71
CA ALA A 646 18.38 -15.55 48.71
C ALA A 646 18.40 -14.88 47.33
N VAL A 647 17.59 -13.84 47.16
CA VAL A 647 17.56 -12.99 45.96
C VAL A 647 17.87 -11.56 46.37
N GLU A 648 18.99 -11.04 45.87
CA GLU A 648 19.50 -9.73 46.20
C GLU A 648 18.92 -8.63 45.30
N TRP A 649 18.33 -7.60 45.92
CA TRP A 649 17.84 -6.39 45.26
C TRP A 649 18.94 -5.33 45.18
N GLN A 650 19.11 -4.73 43.99
CA GLN A 650 20.20 -3.78 43.69
C GLN A 650 19.73 -2.33 43.47
N GLY A 651 18.44 -2.13 43.18
CA GLY A 651 17.84 -0.82 42.93
C GLY A 651 16.57 -0.91 42.08
N ARG A 652 15.93 0.24 41.80
CA ARG A 652 14.68 0.27 41.00
C ARG A 652 14.87 0.01 39.49
N LYS A 653 16.07 0.27 38.95
CA LYS A 653 16.38 0.10 37.51
C LYS A 653 17.15 -1.19 37.19
N GLU A 654 17.74 -1.84 38.19
CA GLU A 654 18.57 -3.04 38.04
C GLU A 654 17.78 -4.32 38.42
N PRO A 655 17.97 -5.44 37.71
CA PRO A 655 17.27 -6.68 38.02
C PRO A 655 17.88 -7.39 39.24
N CYS A 656 17.06 -7.94 40.14
CA CYS A 656 17.54 -8.71 41.28
C CYS A 656 18.39 -9.94 40.85
N ARG A 657 19.43 -10.28 41.62
CA ARG A 657 20.35 -11.41 41.37
C ARG A 657 20.19 -12.50 42.43
N PRO A 658 20.20 -13.81 42.09
CA PRO A 658 20.24 -14.87 43.10
C PRO A 658 21.61 -14.91 43.78
N VAL A 659 21.65 -15.25 45.07
CA VAL A 659 22.86 -15.35 45.88
C VAL A 659 22.72 -16.46 46.94
N LEU A 660 23.83 -16.95 47.49
CA LEU A 660 23.82 -17.67 48.76
C LEU A 660 24.45 -16.82 49.86
N VAL A 661 23.91 -16.92 51.07
CA VAL A 661 24.38 -16.22 52.28
C VAL A 661 24.94 -17.25 53.24
N HIS A 662 26.24 -17.16 53.52
CA HIS A 662 26.92 -17.98 54.51
C HIS A 662 27.16 -17.14 55.77
N LEU A 663 26.84 -17.72 56.93
CA LEU A 663 27.11 -17.12 58.24
C LEU A 663 28.33 -17.79 58.84
N GLN A 664 29.25 -16.99 59.36
CA GLN A 664 30.42 -17.43 60.11
C GLN A 664 30.50 -16.57 61.39
N PRO A 665 31.07 -17.07 62.51
CA PRO A 665 31.28 -16.26 63.70
C PRO A 665 32.01 -14.96 63.37
N GLY A 666 31.44 -13.81 63.74
CA GLY A 666 31.95 -12.47 63.40
C GLY A 666 31.91 -12.07 61.91
N GLN A 667 31.33 -12.86 60.99
CA GLN A 667 31.40 -12.58 59.55
C GLN A 667 30.20 -13.10 58.73
N ILE A 668 29.54 -12.22 57.96
CA ILE A 668 28.48 -12.58 56.99
C ILE A 668 29.04 -12.51 55.57
N ARG A 669 29.05 -13.63 54.84
CA ARG A 669 29.59 -13.73 53.48
C ARG A 669 28.45 -13.95 52.48
N VAL A 670 28.48 -13.26 51.34
CA VAL A 670 27.48 -13.46 50.26
C VAL A 670 28.17 -13.75 48.94
N VAL A 671 27.69 -14.79 48.23
CA VAL A 671 28.29 -15.35 47.00
C VAL A 671 27.26 -15.40 45.85
N ASP A 672 27.72 -15.35 44.59
CA ASP A 672 26.90 -15.68 43.40
C ASP A 672 26.56 -17.18 43.40
N GLY A 673 25.60 -17.60 42.58
CA GLY A 673 25.29 -19.01 42.31
C GLY A 673 26.38 -19.81 41.57
N ARG A 674 27.63 -19.35 41.65
CA ARG A 674 28.89 -20.00 41.20
C ARG A 674 29.98 -19.88 42.28
N PHE A 675 29.59 -19.71 43.54
CA PHE A 675 30.44 -19.60 44.74
C PHE A 675 31.47 -18.45 44.76
N SER A 676 31.46 -17.55 43.76
CA SER A 676 32.30 -16.35 43.77
C SER A 676 31.80 -15.34 44.81
N VAL A 677 32.71 -14.86 45.68
CA VAL A 677 32.39 -13.95 46.78
C VAL A 677 32.03 -12.55 46.24
N LEU A 678 30.78 -12.14 46.46
CA LEU A 678 30.27 -10.83 46.08
C LEU A 678 30.59 -9.76 47.13
N ARG A 679 30.59 -10.14 48.41
CA ARG A 679 31.01 -9.33 49.56
C ARG A 679 31.24 -10.20 50.79
N THR A 680 31.89 -9.59 51.78
CA THR A 680 32.08 -10.16 53.10
C THR A 680 31.98 -9.02 54.13
N ILE A 681 31.02 -9.12 55.04
CA ILE A 681 30.70 -8.13 56.08
C ILE A 681 31.29 -8.63 57.40
N GLN A 682 32.02 -7.79 58.13
CA GLN A 682 32.54 -8.13 59.46
C GLN A 682 31.65 -7.55 60.56
N LEU A 683 31.49 -8.28 61.66
CA LEU A 683 30.73 -7.89 62.84
C LEU A 683 31.68 -7.77 64.03
N ARG A 684 31.74 -6.59 64.68
CA ARG A 684 32.66 -6.32 65.80
C ARG A 684 31.92 -5.65 66.96
N PRO A 685 31.96 -6.18 68.19
CA PRO A 685 31.34 -5.50 69.33
C PRO A 685 32.10 -4.22 69.71
N PRO A 686 31.43 -3.15 70.17
CA PRO A 686 29.97 -2.98 70.28
C PRO A 686 29.37 -2.31 69.02
N GLN A 687 28.87 -3.10 68.07
CA GLN A 687 28.01 -2.64 66.97
C GLN A 687 26.57 -3.09 67.22
N GLN A 688 25.62 -2.15 67.21
CA GLN A 688 24.20 -2.46 67.28
C GLN A 688 23.66 -2.75 65.89
N VAL A 689 23.26 -3.99 65.61
CA VAL A 689 22.79 -4.38 64.26
C VAL A 689 21.27 -4.22 64.18
N ASN A 690 20.81 -3.39 63.24
CA ASN A 690 19.38 -3.14 63.03
C ASN A 690 18.84 -4.04 61.91
N LEU A 691 17.89 -4.90 62.27
CA LEU A 691 17.23 -5.84 61.36
C LEU A 691 15.82 -5.31 61.06
N ILE A 692 15.57 -4.93 59.80
CA ILE A 692 14.26 -4.44 59.37
C ILE A 692 13.59 -5.48 58.47
N LEU A 693 12.45 -5.98 58.91
CA LEU A 693 11.68 -7.04 58.27
C LEU A 693 10.49 -6.46 57.49
N SER A 694 10.09 -7.13 56.41
CA SER A 694 8.82 -6.87 55.75
C SER A 694 8.09 -8.15 55.31
N SER A 695 6.78 -8.12 55.48
CA SER A 695 5.87 -9.27 55.58
C SER A 695 4.53 -8.95 54.88
N ASN A 696 4.53 -8.87 53.54
CA ASN A 696 3.30 -8.57 52.80
C ASN A 696 3.20 -9.34 51.48
N LEU A 697 1.96 -9.73 51.13
CA LEU A 697 1.57 -10.30 49.83
C LEU A 697 2.51 -11.40 49.27
N GLY A 698 3.00 -12.28 50.15
CA GLY A 698 3.74 -13.49 49.75
C GLY A 698 5.17 -13.27 49.26
N ARG A 699 5.78 -12.11 49.54
CA ARG A 699 7.23 -11.91 49.40
C ARG A 699 7.83 -11.36 50.69
N ARG A 700 9.02 -11.85 51.03
CA ARG A 700 9.63 -11.69 52.35
C ARG A 700 10.97 -10.98 52.19
N ALA A 701 11.06 -9.76 52.68
CA ALA A 701 12.24 -8.91 52.56
C ALA A 701 12.95 -8.74 53.91
N LEU A 702 14.28 -8.68 53.87
CA LEU A 702 15.14 -8.40 55.02
C LEU A 702 16.17 -7.33 54.64
N LEU A 703 16.17 -6.23 55.40
CA LEU A 703 17.17 -5.18 55.33
C LEU A 703 18.08 -5.26 56.57
N LEU A 704 19.34 -5.64 56.34
CA LEU A 704 20.41 -5.62 57.32
C LEU A 704 21.03 -4.22 57.32
N LYS A 705 20.89 -3.46 58.42
CA LYS A 705 21.46 -2.11 58.59
C LYS A 705 22.50 -2.12 59.71
N ILE A 706 23.77 -1.99 59.33
CA ILE A 706 24.91 -1.97 60.27
C ILE A 706 25.46 -0.53 60.36
N PRO A 707 25.54 0.08 61.55
CA PRO A 707 26.20 1.38 61.75
C PRO A 707 27.72 1.26 61.61
N LYS A 708 28.37 2.35 61.22
CA LYS A 708 29.81 2.50 60.97
C LYS A 708 30.42 1.83 59.71
N GLU A 709 29.64 1.14 58.85
CA GLU A 709 30.15 0.86 57.49
C GLU A 709 30.03 2.08 56.56
N TYR A 710 29.03 2.95 56.74
CA TYR A 710 28.84 4.17 55.92
C TYR A 710 28.06 5.27 56.65
N ASP A 711 28.72 6.01 57.53
CA ASP A 711 28.16 7.22 58.15
C ASP A 711 28.90 8.46 57.62
N LEU A 712 28.18 9.38 56.96
CA LEU A 712 28.74 10.67 56.53
C LEU A 712 27.63 11.73 56.42
N VAL A 713 27.37 12.37 57.56
CA VAL A 713 26.77 13.69 57.80
C VAL A 713 25.53 14.10 56.97
N SER A 714 24.39 14.23 57.64
CA SER A 714 23.26 15.03 57.14
C SER A 714 23.60 16.52 57.17
N TRP A 715 23.67 17.15 56.00
CA TRP A 715 23.94 18.59 55.87
C TRP A 715 22.68 19.38 55.57
N ASP A 716 22.37 20.33 56.45
CA ASP A 716 21.77 21.62 56.06
C ASP A 716 22.85 22.71 56.12
N VAL A 717 22.69 23.74 55.31
CA VAL A 717 23.73 24.72 54.89
C VAL A 717 23.60 25.98 55.76
N PRO A 718 24.67 26.58 56.36
CA PRO A 718 25.77 27.16 55.57
C PRO A 718 27.21 27.15 56.14
N HIS A 719 27.51 26.50 57.26
CA HIS A 719 28.78 26.70 57.99
C HIS A 719 30.05 26.04 57.40
N GLY A 720 29.97 25.36 56.25
CA GLY A 720 31.09 24.62 55.64
C GLY A 720 32.18 25.46 54.95
N ILE A 721 32.23 26.78 55.15
CA ILE A 721 33.11 27.72 54.40
C ILE A 721 34.13 28.39 55.33
N VAL A 722 34.92 27.59 56.05
CA VAL A 722 35.98 28.09 56.96
C VAL A 722 37.38 27.57 56.58
N LEU A 723 37.52 26.34 56.08
CA LEU A 723 38.81 25.76 55.67
C LEU A 723 39.42 26.34 54.37
N LEU A 724 38.80 27.34 53.76
CA LEU A 724 39.18 27.87 52.44
C LEU A 724 39.53 29.36 52.41
N PRO A 725 39.07 30.19 53.36
CA PRO A 725 39.76 31.46 53.63
C PRO A 725 39.86 31.86 55.12
N GLY A 726 39.47 31.00 56.06
CA GLY A 726 39.38 31.38 57.49
C GLY A 726 40.72 31.70 58.15
N SER A 727 40.68 32.55 59.18
CA SER A 727 41.85 32.89 60.01
C SER A 727 42.37 31.65 60.76
N PRO A 728 43.61 31.68 61.30
CA PRO A 728 44.12 30.60 62.13
C PRO A 728 43.24 30.30 63.36
N GLU A 729 42.64 31.34 63.95
CA GLU A 729 41.64 31.22 65.02
C GLU A 729 40.40 30.47 64.52
N GLU A 730 39.86 30.83 63.36
CA GLU A 730 38.67 30.17 62.80
C GLU A 730 38.94 28.72 62.40
N LYS A 731 40.15 28.43 61.89
CA LYS A 731 40.61 27.06 61.60
C LYS A 731 40.80 26.23 62.87
N SER A 732 41.47 26.77 63.89
CA SER A 732 41.65 26.08 65.18
C SER A 732 40.30 25.84 65.87
N ARG A 733 39.36 26.78 65.76
CA ARG A 733 37.99 26.68 66.29
C ARG A 733 37.14 25.66 65.56
N LEU A 734 37.39 25.43 64.27
CA LEU A 734 36.78 24.34 63.52
C LEU A 734 37.39 22.98 63.89
N MET A 735 38.72 22.88 64.02
CA MET A 735 39.38 21.65 64.49
C MET A 735 38.89 21.27 65.89
N PHE A 736 38.81 22.25 66.80
CA PHE A 736 38.28 22.08 68.14
C PHE A 736 36.86 21.49 68.11
N ARG A 737 35.94 22.13 67.38
CA ARG A 737 34.56 21.64 67.14
C ARG A 737 34.43 20.32 66.36
N MET A 738 35.53 19.76 65.87
CA MET A 738 35.55 18.46 65.18
C MET A 738 36.04 17.32 66.10
N TYR A 739 36.62 17.65 67.25
CA TYR A 739 37.15 16.70 68.24
C TYR A 739 36.55 16.87 69.64
N ASP A 740 35.84 17.97 69.92
CA ASP A 740 34.72 18.08 70.85
C ASP A 740 33.61 17.12 70.36
N PHE A 741 33.52 15.91 70.92
CA PHE A 741 32.64 14.85 70.41
C PHE A 741 31.25 14.81 71.05
N ASP A 742 31.07 15.41 72.23
CA ASP A 742 29.76 15.53 72.89
C ASP A 742 29.08 16.89 72.65
N GLY A 743 29.82 17.89 72.16
CA GLY A 743 29.36 19.22 71.81
C GLY A 743 29.36 20.21 72.99
N ASN A 744 30.09 19.92 74.07
CA ASN A 744 30.05 20.71 75.30
C ASN A 744 30.88 22.02 75.25
N GLY A 745 31.79 22.17 74.29
CA GLY A 745 32.64 23.36 74.13
C GLY A 745 34.01 23.31 74.84
N LEU A 746 34.37 22.15 75.38
CA LEU A 746 35.66 21.79 75.97
C LEU A 746 36.19 20.53 75.24
N ILE A 747 37.49 20.26 75.33
CA ILE A 747 38.08 18.98 74.90
C ILE A 747 38.71 18.30 76.11
N SER A 748 38.18 17.13 76.47
CA SER A 748 38.76 16.31 77.54
C SER A 748 40.11 15.71 77.13
N LYS A 749 40.97 15.38 78.11
CA LYS A 749 42.23 14.63 77.86
C LYS A 749 42.00 13.36 77.02
N ASP A 750 40.89 12.63 77.23
CA ASP A 750 40.61 11.38 76.49
C ASP A 750 40.17 11.63 75.04
N GLU A 751 39.55 12.78 74.73
CA GLU A 751 39.26 13.21 73.36
C GLU A 751 40.51 13.74 72.64
N PHE A 752 41.37 14.48 73.34
CA PHE A 752 42.66 14.92 72.81
C PHE A 752 43.56 13.72 72.46
N ILE A 753 43.56 12.67 73.29
CA ILE A 753 44.20 11.37 73.00
C ILE A 753 43.58 10.70 71.76
N ARG A 754 42.26 10.76 71.56
CA ARG A 754 41.59 10.20 70.36
C ARG A 754 41.92 10.99 69.09
N MET A 755 41.99 12.31 69.17
CA MET A 755 42.43 13.19 68.08
C MET A 755 43.86 12.83 67.64
N LEU A 756 44.82 12.83 68.58
CA LEU A 756 46.21 12.52 68.28
C LEU A 756 46.39 11.08 67.78
N ARG A 757 45.65 10.12 68.35
CA ARG A 757 45.58 8.75 67.80
C ARG A 757 45.17 8.74 66.34
N SER A 758 44.07 9.42 65.99
CA SER A 758 43.58 9.45 64.60
C SER A 758 44.59 10.09 63.64
N PHE A 759 45.31 11.11 64.09
CA PHE A 759 46.37 11.75 63.30
C PHE A 759 47.60 10.85 63.12
N ILE A 760 48.01 10.14 64.18
CA ILE A 760 49.19 9.27 64.18
C ILE A 760 48.93 7.94 63.45
N GLU A 761 47.72 7.38 63.53
CA GLU A 761 47.30 6.20 62.75
C GLU A 761 47.35 6.47 61.23
N ILE A 762 47.03 7.69 60.78
CA ILE A 762 47.19 8.12 59.37
C ILE A 762 48.67 8.16 58.95
N SER A 763 49.60 8.36 59.90
CA SER A 763 51.05 8.39 59.64
C SER A 763 51.74 7.00 59.60
N ASN A 764 50.99 5.90 59.81
CA ASN A 764 51.51 4.53 59.96
C ASN A 764 52.52 4.31 61.12
N ASN A 765 52.54 5.18 62.14
CA ASN A 765 53.35 4.98 63.35
C ASN A 765 52.50 4.43 64.50
N CYS A 766 52.94 3.34 65.13
CA CYS A 766 52.17 2.64 66.16
C CYS A 766 52.70 2.92 67.59
N LEU A 767 52.26 4.01 68.21
CA LEU A 767 52.46 4.23 69.65
C LEU A 767 51.46 3.42 70.48
N SER A 768 51.91 2.85 71.60
CA SER A 768 51.02 2.18 72.56
C SER A 768 50.12 3.18 73.29
N LYS A 769 49.03 2.72 73.92
CA LYS A 769 48.14 3.58 74.73
C LYS A 769 48.89 4.32 75.85
N ALA A 770 49.85 3.65 76.50
CA ALA A 770 50.65 4.25 77.57
C ALA A 770 51.55 5.38 77.04
N GLN A 771 52.30 5.12 75.97
CA GLN A 771 53.17 6.11 75.34
C GLN A 771 52.38 7.31 74.78
N LEU A 772 51.17 7.09 74.26
CA LEU A 772 50.34 8.19 73.77
C LEU A 772 49.80 9.06 74.91
N ALA A 773 49.47 8.46 76.07
CA ALA A 773 49.12 9.22 77.27
C ALA A 773 50.33 10.01 77.81
N GLU A 774 51.50 9.38 77.89
CA GLU A 774 52.77 9.99 78.31
C GLU A 774 53.18 11.18 77.40
N VAL A 775 52.98 11.04 76.07
CA VAL A 775 53.16 12.16 75.12
C VAL A 775 52.16 13.29 75.39
N VAL A 776 50.86 12.99 75.57
CA VAL A 776 49.86 14.04 75.89
C VAL A 776 50.16 14.73 77.21
N GLU A 777 50.56 13.98 78.23
CA GLU A 777 50.91 14.49 79.56
C GLU A 777 52.16 15.37 79.49
N SER A 778 53.17 15.00 78.69
CA SER A 778 54.32 15.88 78.40
C SER A 778 53.93 17.14 77.62
N MET A 779 53.03 17.05 76.63
CA MET A 779 52.55 18.23 75.89
C MET A 779 51.79 19.20 76.79
N PHE A 780 50.95 18.71 77.71
CA PHE A 780 50.31 19.53 78.73
C PHE A 780 51.35 20.12 79.70
N ARG A 781 52.40 19.37 80.05
CA ARG A 781 53.47 19.82 80.96
C ARG A 781 54.27 20.98 80.40
N GLU A 782 54.78 20.86 79.17
CA GLU A 782 55.57 21.90 78.51
C GLU A 782 54.70 23.12 78.11
N SER A 783 53.40 22.92 77.85
CA SER A 783 52.45 24.01 77.57
C SER A 783 51.96 24.76 78.81
N GLY A 784 52.33 24.31 80.03
CA GLY A 784 51.92 24.93 81.29
C GLY A 784 50.52 24.55 81.81
N PHE A 785 49.89 23.51 81.26
CA PHE A 785 48.53 23.07 81.59
C PHE A 785 48.49 21.81 82.50
N GLN A 786 49.45 21.70 83.43
CA GLN A 786 49.65 20.49 84.25
C GLN A 786 48.40 20.12 85.07
N ASP A 787 47.74 21.13 85.67
CA ASP A 787 46.58 20.95 86.56
C ASP A 787 45.21 20.96 85.84
N LYS A 788 45.16 20.95 84.50
CA LYS A 788 43.91 20.90 83.73
C LYS A 788 43.58 19.48 83.26
N GLU A 789 42.32 19.06 83.41
CA GLU A 789 41.79 17.82 82.81
C GLU A 789 41.10 18.04 81.45
N GLU A 790 40.68 19.27 81.17
CA GLU A 790 39.97 19.69 79.97
C GLU A 790 40.57 20.98 79.39
N LEU A 791 40.57 21.11 78.06
CA LEU A 791 41.05 22.26 77.31
C LEU A 791 39.87 23.10 76.81
N THR A 792 39.91 24.41 77.03
CA THR A 792 39.04 25.34 76.29
C THR A 792 39.55 25.52 74.85
N TRP A 793 38.75 26.14 73.98
CA TRP A 793 39.24 26.53 72.65
C TRP A 793 40.46 27.47 72.72
N GLU A 794 40.52 28.34 73.73
CA GLU A 794 41.63 29.28 73.91
C GLU A 794 42.91 28.55 74.33
N ASP A 795 42.81 27.54 75.21
CA ASP A 795 43.93 26.66 75.57
C ASP A 795 44.41 25.84 74.36
N PHE A 796 43.47 25.22 73.62
CA PHE A 796 43.77 24.42 72.43
C PHE A 796 44.42 25.26 71.31
N HIS A 797 43.95 26.50 71.11
CA HIS A 797 44.57 27.40 70.15
C HIS A 797 45.96 27.88 70.62
N PHE A 798 46.14 28.10 71.93
CA PHE A 798 47.45 28.43 72.51
C PHE A 798 48.47 27.31 72.30
N MET A 799 48.09 26.04 72.47
CA MET A 799 48.97 24.88 72.15
C MET A 799 49.40 24.81 70.68
N LEU A 800 48.66 25.45 69.76
CA LEU A 800 48.95 25.49 68.32
C LEU A 800 49.66 26.79 67.88
N ARG A 801 49.93 27.72 68.80
CA ARG A 801 50.42 29.08 68.53
C ARG A 801 51.76 29.11 67.78
N ASP A 802 52.69 28.23 68.11
CA ASP A 802 54.01 28.19 67.45
C ASP A 802 53.93 27.60 66.02
N HIS A 803 52.81 26.96 65.68
CA HIS A 803 52.48 26.48 64.34
C HIS A 803 51.46 27.37 63.61
N ASP A 804 51.15 28.57 64.11
CA ASP A 804 50.17 29.49 63.51
C ASP A 804 50.52 29.87 62.06
N SER A 805 51.82 29.93 61.73
CA SER A 805 52.33 30.12 60.37
C SER A 805 51.94 28.97 59.44
N GLU A 806 52.07 27.71 59.86
CA GLU A 806 51.63 26.54 59.10
C GLU A 806 50.10 26.43 59.06
N LEU A 807 49.40 26.87 60.11
CA LEU A 807 47.93 27.01 60.08
C LEU A 807 47.45 28.07 59.09
N ARG A 808 48.25 29.07 58.72
CA ARG A 808 47.94 29.96 57.59
C ARG A 808 48.08 29.24 56.25
N PHE A 809 49.18 28.50 56.05
CA PHE A 809 49.50 27.84 54.77
C PHE A 809 48.77 26.51 54.51
N THR A 810 48.20 25.87 55.53
CA THR A 810 47.34 24.68 55.37
C THR A 810 46.04 25.07 54.67
N GLN A 811 46.02 24.86 53.35
CA GLN A 811 44.84 24.94 52.49
C GLN A 811 44.62 23.60 51.80
N LEU A 812 43.39 23.11 51.85
CA LEU A 812 43.01 21.87 51.16
C LEU A 812 42.95 22.17 49.65
N CYS A 813 43.98 21.75 48.91
CA CYS A 813 44.23 22.12 47.51
C CYS A 813 43.22 21.49 46.51
N VAL A 814 41.97 21.93 46.59
CA VAL A 814 40.96 21.72 45.56
C VAL A 814 41.30 22.63 44.38
N ARG A 815 41.61 22.03 43.21
CA ARG A 815 41.78 22.80 41.97
C ARG A 815 40.44 23.49 41.64
N GLY A 816 40.42 24.81 41.63
CA GLY A 816 39.21 25.61 41.35
C GLY A 816 39.09 26.93 42.13
N VAL A 817 40.00 27.24 43.07
CA VAL A 817 40.01 28.50 43.83
C VAL A 817 41.38 29.18 43.72
N GLU A 818 41.40 30.50 43.51
CA GLU A 818 42.64 31.28 43.34
C GLU A 818 43.23 31.79 44.67
N VAL A 819 44.54 32.05 44.64
CA VAL A 819 45.33 32.61 45.75
C VAL A 819 45.73 34.06 45.42
N PRO A 820 45.58 35.03 46.35
CA PRO A 820 46.05 36.41 46.15
C PRO A 820 47.54 36.51 45.78
N GLU A 821 47.89 37.51 44.97
CA GLU A 821 49.11 37.47 44.15
C GLU A 821 50.44 37.46 44.91
N VAL A 822 50.46 37.92 46.16
CA VAL A 822 51.67 38.13 46.99
C VAL A 822 52.47 36.83 47.25
N ILE A 823 51.86 35.65 47.07
CA ILE A 823 52.49 34.35 47.39
C ILE A 823 53.18 33.69 46.16
N LYS A 824 53.02 34.24 44.94
CA LYS A 824 53.45 33.58 43.68
C LYS A 824 54.96 33.34 43.52
N ASP A 825 55.85 34.06 44.21
CA ASP A 825 57.29 34.11 43.88
C ASP A 825 58.19 33.05 44.55
N LEU A 826 57.73 32.31 45.55
CA LEU A 826 58.62 31.44 46.37
C LEU A 826 58.74 29.97 45.91
N CYS A 827 57.86 29.46 45.03
CA CYS A 827 57.71 28.01 44.79
C CYS A 827 58.09 27.49 43.38
N ARG A 828 58.92 28.20 42.61
CA ARG A 828 59.40 27.76 41.28
C ARG A 828 60.67 26.87 41.35
N ARG A 829 60.58 25.59 41.72
CA ARG A 829 61.77 24.69 41.64
C ARG A 829 61.59 23.15 41.49
N ALA A 830 60.77 22.67 40.55
CA ALA A 830 60.93 21.30 40.01
C ALA A 830 60.22 21.09 38.64
N SER A 831 60.96 21.13 37.52
CA SER A 831 60.46 20.67 36.21
C SER A 831 61.60 20.34 35.23
N TYR A 832 61.57 19.14 34.63
CA TYR A 832 62.45 18.61 33.56
C TYR A 832 61.99 17.16 33.25
N ILE A 833 61.93 16.61 32.03
CA ILE A 833 62.12 17.12 30.65
C ILE A 833 60.94 16.58 29.80
N SER A 834 60.51 17.35 28.79
CA SER A 834 59.93 16.81 27.55
C SER A 834 60.72 17.38 26.36
N GLN A 835 60.85 16.62 25.27
CA GLN A 835 61.51 17.05 24.05
C GLN A 835 60.50 17.19 22.92
N GLU A 836 60.43 18.38 22.32
CA GLU A 836 59.97 18.52 20.94
C GLU A 836 61.18 18.72 20.00
N LYS A 837 61.09 18.15 18.81
CA LYS A 837 61.91 18.52 17.67
C LYS A 837 61.04 18.66 16.40
N ILE A 838 60.96 19.90 15.93
CA ILE A 838 61.24 20.30 14.54
C ILE A 838 60.44 19.57 13.42
N CYS A 839 59.48 20.30 12.83
CA CYS A 839 59.27 20.62 11.39
C CYS A 839 60.07 19.84 10.30
N PRO A 840 59.66 19.82 8.99
CA PRO A 840 58.88 20.87 8.30
C PRO A 840 57.87 20.38 7.22
N SER A 841 57.19 21.31 6.52
CA SER A 841 57.19 21.49 5.04
C SER A 841 56.24 22.66 4.67
N PRO A 842 56.33 23.31 3.47
CA PRO A 842 56.53 24.77 3.52
C PRO A 842 55.78 25.62 2.45
N ARG A 843 56.15 26.92 2.40
CA ARG A 843 56.03 27.87 1.27
C ARG A 843 54.63 28.36 0.87
N VAL A 844 54.37 29.61 1.22
CA VAL A 844 53.78 30.56 0.26
C VAL A 844 54.84 30.86 -0.82
N SER A 845 54.42 31.05 -2.07
CA SER A 845 55.25 31.58 -3.16
C SER A 845 54.47 32.67 -3.90
N ALA A 846 55.18 33.70 -4.36
CA ALA A 846 54.55 34.88 -4.94
C ALA A 846 54.29 34.74 -6.45
N ARG A 847 53.26 35.45 -6.95
CA ARG A 847 53.23 35.98 -8.32
C ARG A 847 52.46 37.31 -8.36
N CYS A 848 52.63 38.05 -9.45
CA CYS A 848 52.37 39.49 -9.53
C CYS A 848 51.61 39.86 -10.83
N SER A 849 50.99 41.05 -10.85
CA SER A 849 50.32 41.68 -12.01
C SER A 849 48.98 41.04 -12.46
N ARG A 850 48.05 41.74 -13.14
CA ARG A 850 48.12 43.03 -13.85
C ARG A 850 46.72 43.69 -14.02
N ARG A 851 46.63 45.03 -14.00
CA ARG A 851 45.47 45.91 -14.37
C ARG A 851 44.22 45.75 -13.46
N ASN A 852 43.41 46.77 -13.14
CA ASN A 852 43.38 48.25 -13.36
C ASN A 852 42.45 48.87 -12.26
N ALA A 853 42.25 50.18 -12.04
CA ALA A 853 42.68 51.43 -12.68
C ALA A 853 42.85 52.59 -11.64
N GLU A 854 42.27 53.76 -11.92
CA GLU A 854 42.18 55.02 -11.15
C GLU A 854 41.11 55.00 -10.00
N SER A 855 41.01 55.98 -9.07
CA SER A 855 41.71 57.28 -8.89
C SER A 855 41.82 57.72 -7.42
N GLU A 856 42.80 58.58 -7.10
CA GLU A 856 42.85 59.65 -6.05
C GLU A 856 42.46 59.36 -4.56
N LEU A 857 42.99 60.01 -3.51
CA LEU A 857 44.10 60.98 -3.32
C LEU A 857 44.70 60.83 -1.89
N THR A 858 45.65 61.69 -1.50
CA THR A 858 46.66 61.45 -0.42
C THR A 858 46.53 62.39 0.83
N PRO A 859 47.53 62.59 1.72
CA PRO A 859 47.93 61.72 2.84
C PRO A 859 48.16 62.49 4.19
N LYS A 860 48.70 61.82 5.24
CA LYS A 860 49.88 62.31 6.02
C LYS A 860 50.41 61.28 7.04
N ARG A 861 51.68 61.43 7.48
CA ARG A 861 52.41 60.53 8.38
C ARG A 861 53.61 61.24 9.06
N LEU A 862 54.10 60.67 10.16
CA LEU A 862 55.46 60.81 10.74
C LEU A 862 55.81 62.08 11.53
N GLN A 863 56.48 61.91 12.69
CA GLN A 863 57.89 62.28 12.88
C GLN A 863 58.53 61.57 14.10
N CYS A 864 59.86 61.66 14.23
CA CYS A 864 60.72 61.04 15.26
C CYS A 864 61.56 62.13 15.99
N PRO A 865 62.44 61.76 16.94
CA PRO A 865 63.90 61.84 16.67
C PRO A 865 64.74 60.70 17.32
N THR A 866 66.08 60.83 17.32
CA THR A 866 67.10 59.74 17.44
C THR A 866 68.42 60.13 18.15
N ASP A 867 69.16 59.14 18.68
CA ASP A 867 70.62 59.01 19.03
C ASP A 867 71.32 60.10 19.90
N THR A 868 72.20 59.80 20.88
CA THR A 868 73.52 59.06 20.89
C THR A 868 73.87 58.57 22.34
N ASP A 869 75.05 58.17 22.86
CA ASP A 869 76.50 58.07 22.47
C ASP A 869 77.24 57.00 23.39
N PRO A 870 78.59 56.74 23.32
CA PRO A 870 79.29 55.57 23.95
C PRO A 870 80.34 55.97 25.06
N PRO A 871 81.46 55.25 25.40
CA PRO A 871 81.93 53.84 25.18
C PRO A 871 82.56 53.12 26.44
N GLN A 872 83.14 51.91 26.24
CA GLN A 872 84.09 51.15 27.14
C GLN A 872 83.50 50.54 28.46
N GLU A 873 83.97 49.43 29.05
CA GLU A 873 85.35 48.91 29.27
C GLU A 873 85.47 47.34 29.23
N ILE A 874 86.58 46.74 29.70
CA ILE A 874 87.00 45.33 29.42
C ILE A 874 87.33 44.52 30.69
N ARG A 875 86.78 43.28 30.84
CA ARG A 875 87.49 42.16 31.51
C ARG A 875 86.94 40.76 31.17
N ARG A 876 87.86 39.78 31.04
CA ARG A 876 87.56 38.34 30.80
C ARG A 876 87.34 37.58 32.13
N ARG A 877 86.48 36.54 32.14
CA ARG A 877 86.79 35.23 32.77
C ARG A 877 85.85 34.09 32.33
N PHE A 878 86.28 32.86 32.61
CA PHE A 878 85.77 31.61 32.03
C PHE A 878 84.39 31.16 32.54
N GLY A 879 83.61 30.61 31.60
CA GLY A 879 82.63 29.52 31.70
C GLY A 879 81.88 29.25 33.02
N LYS A 880 80.55 29.44 33.00
CA LYS A 880 79.60 28.78 33.91
C LYS A 880 78.26 28.48 33.21
N LYS A 881 77.51 27.52 33.75
CA LYS A 881 76.24 27.01 33.18
C LYS A 881 75.15 28.08 33.19
N VAL A 882 74.36 28.16 32.11
CA VAL A 882 73.14 28.99 32.04
C VAL A 882 71.92 28.18 32.49
N THR A 883 71.09 28.78 33.35
CA THR A 883 69.81 28.21 33.81
C THR A 883 68.64 28.66 32.93
N SER A 884 67.71 27.75 32.65
CA SER A 884 66.49 28.03 31.88
C SER A 884 65.46 28.86 32.66
N PHE A 885 64.75 29.76 31.97
CA PHE A 885 63.49 30.35 32.41
C PHE A 885 62.34 29.82 31.53
N GLN A 886 61.24 29.39 32.15
CA GLN A 886 59.99 29.05 31.44
C GLN A 886 58.92 30.13 31.69
N PRO A 887 58.15 30.55 30.66
CA PRO A 887 57.00 31.43 30.84
C PRO A 887 55.90 30.74 31.67
N LEU A 888 55.00 31.54 32.26
CA LEU A 888 53.89 31.05 33.06
C LEU A 888 52.66 30.83 32.15
N LEU A 889 52.02 29.66 32.27
CA LEU A 889 50.79 29.37 31.54
C LEU A 889 49.59 29.95 32.32
N PHE A 890 48.80 30.81 31.68
CA PHE A 890 47.64 31.44 32.31
C PHE A 890 46.38 30.60 32.07
N THR A 891 45.75 30.09 33.14
CA THR A 891 44.60 29.17 33.05
C THR A 891 43.54 29.46 34.12
N GLU A 892 42.95 30.65 34.11
CA GLU A 892 41.69 30.90 34.81
C GLU A 892 40.51 30.17 34.14
N ALA A 893 39.61 29.60 34.94
CA ALA A 893 38.31 29.12 34.48
C ALA A 893 37.27 30.24 34.64
N HIS A 894 36.69 30.70 33.53
CA HIS A 894 35.81 31.87 33.51
C HIS A 894 34.47 31.59 34.24
N ARG A 895 34.36 32.03 35.50
CA ARG A 895 33.19 31.77 36.38
C ARG A 895 31.93 32.55 35.95
N GLU A 896 31.09 31.95 35.11
CA GLU A 896 29.77 32.50 34.77
C GLU A 896 28.81 32.52 35.98
N LYS A 897 28.13 33.65 36.20
CA LYS A 897 27.13 33.78 37.26
C LYS A 897 25.85 32.99 36.95
N PHE A 898 25.41 32.13 37.86
CA PHE A 898 24.19 31.34 37.74
C PHE A 898 22.93 32.23 37.63
N GLN A 899 22.44 32.45 36.41
CA GLN A 899 21.24 33.26 36.18
C GLN A 899 19.97 32.48 36.54
N ARG A 900 19.17 33.02 37.48
CA ARG A 900 17.89 32.43 37.95
C ARG A 900 16.73 32.49 36.94
N SER A 901 16.92 33.09 35.75
CA SER A 901 15.85 33.24 34.75
C SER A 901 15.52 31.92 34.05
N ARG A 902 14.31 31.39 34.24
CA ARG A 902 13.81 30.19 33.54
C ARG A 902 13.98 30.28 32.01
N ARG A 903 13.70 31.45 31.41
CA ARG A 903 13.88 31.67 29.95
C ARG A 903 15.35 31.62 29.52
N HIS A 904 16.26 32.18 30.31
CA HIS A 904 17.69 32.10 29.99
C HIS A 904 18.21 30.66 30.11
N GLN A 905 17.78 29.94 31.15
CA GLN A 905 18.17 28.54 31.36
C GLN A 905 17.67 27.62 30.23
N THR A 906 16.42 27.75 29.77
CA THR A 906 15.93 26.95 28.63
C THR A 906 16.63 27.30 27.32
N VAL A 907 16.90 28.59 27.06
CA VAL A 907 17.66 29.02 25.87
C VAL A 907 19.11 28.52 25.91
N GLN A 908 19.80 28.59 27.05
CA GLN A 908 21.18 28.11 27.18
C GLN A 908 21.26 26.58 27.09
N GLN A 909 20.26 25.85 27.63
CA GLN A 909 20.14 24.39 27.42
C GLN A 909 19.88 24.04 25.95
N PHE A 910 19.01 24.78 25.26
CA PHE A 910 18.71 24.57 23.84
C PHE A 910 19.91 24.90 22.94
N LYS A 911 20.62 26.00 23.20
CA LYS A 911 21.89 26.36 22.54
C LYS A 911 22.91 25.23 22.71
N ARG A 912 23.16 24.79 23.94
CA ARG A 912 24.11 23.69 24.24
C ARG A 912 23.69 22.35 23.63
N PHE A 913 22.39 22.10 23.51
CA PHE A 913 21.88 20.95 22.76
C PHE A 913 22.21 21.05 21.27
N ILE A 914 21.94 22.19 20.61
CA ILE A 914 22.31 22.39 19.20
C ILE A 914 23.83 22.30 19.01
N GLU A 915 24.64 22.93 19.86
CA GLU A 915 26.11 22.90 19.74
C GLU A 915 26.66 21.47 19.82
N ASN A 916 26.19 20.67 20.77
CA ASN A 916 26.56 19.26 20.90
C ASN A 916 26.04 18.40 19.73
N TYR A 917 24.78 18.59 19.33
CA TYR A 917 24.08 17.68 18.42
C TYR A 917 23.97 18.16 16.97
N ARG A 918 24.55 19.31 16.57
CA ARG A 918 24.47 19.89 15.21
C ARG A 918 24.72 18.89 14.07
N ARG A 919 25.70 17.98 14.23
CA ARG A 919 26.02 16.90 13.28
C ARG A 919 24.85 15.90 13.14
N HIS A 920 24.26 15.50 14.27
CA HIS A 920 23.10 14.61 14.33
C HIS A 920 21.86 15.27 13.75
N ILE A 921 21.60 16.53 14.12
CA ILE A 921 20.48 17.34 13.61
C ILE A 921 20.58 17.45 12.09
N GLY A 922 21.75 17.78 11.55
CA GLY A 922 21.98 17.85 10.10
C GLY A 922 21.73 16.52 9.39
N CYS A 923 22.30 15.41 9.89
CA CYS A 923 22.13 14.09 9.27
C CYS A 923 20.67 13.60 9.31
N VAL A 924 19.98 13.78 10.44
CA VAL A 924 18.56 13.42 10.60
C VAL A 924 17.68 14.30 9.71
N ALA A 925 17.96 15.60 9.63
CA ALA A 925 17.24 16.53 8.75
C ALA A 925 17.40 16.15 7.27
N VAL A 926 18.62 15.85 6.80
CA VAL A 926 18.85 15.40 5.41
C VAL A 926 18.14 14.08 5.13
N PHE A 927 18.24 13.09 6.03
CA PHE A 927 17.62 11.78 5.82
C PHE A 927 16.08 11.86 5.76
N TYR A 928 15.46 12.65 6.65
CA TYR A 928 14.01 12.87 6.61
C TYR A 928 13.56 13.86 5.52
N ALA A 929 14.42 14.78 5.07
CA ALA A 929 14.15 15.59 3.88
C ALA A 929 14.11 14.73 2.60
N ILE A 930 14.99 13.73 2.47
CA ILE A 930 14.95 12.76 1.37
C ILE A 930 13.70 11.90 1.47
N ALA A 931 13.45 11.27 2.63
CA ALA A 931 12.29 10.40 2.81
C ALA A 931 10.94 11.14 2.65
N GLY A 932 10.87 12.37 3.14
CA GLY A 932 9.72 13.27 2.98
C GLY A 932 9.59 13.82 1.55
N GLY A 933 10.70 14.08 0.86
CA GLY A 933 10.71 14.44 -0.56
C GLY A 933 10.15 13.33 -1.44
N LEU A 934 10.55 12.08 -1.19
CA LEU A 934 10.01 10.89 -1.86
C LEU A 934 8.51 10.68 -1.56
N PHE A 935 8.09 10.92 -0.31
CA PHE A 935 6.66 10.93 0.05
C PHE A 935 5.89 11.98 -0.75
N LEU A 936 6.39 13.22 -0.76
CA LEU A 936 5.74 14.37 -1.40
C LEU A 936 5.72 14.27 -2.92
N GLU A 937 6.75 13.70 -3.55
CA GLU A 937 6.80 13.47 -5.00
C GLU A 937 5.74 12.44 -5.43
N ARG A 938 5.66 11.28 -4.75
CA ARG A 938 4.57 10.32 -4.99
C ARG A 938 3.19 10.91 -4.65
N ALA A 939 3.07 11.67 -3.56
CA ALA A 939 1.81 12.31 -3.18
C ALA A 939 1.35 13.34 -4.21
N TYR A 940 2.26 14.16 -4.73
CA TYR A 940 2.01 15.12 -5.81
C TYR A 940 1.59 14.39 -7.10
N TYR A 941 2.33 13.36 -7.51
CA TYR A 941 1.98 12.57 -8.69
C TYR A 941 0.56 11.99 -8.57
N TYR A 942 0.24 11.33 -7.45
CA TYR A 942 -1.08 10.74 -7.25
C TYR A 942 -2.21 11.75 -6.96
N ALA A 943 -1.90 12.97 -6.51
CA ALA A 943 -2.91 14.02 -6.30
C ALA A 943 -3.24 14.83 -7.55
N PHE A 944 -2.26 15.08 -8.43
CA PHE A 944 -2.37 16.05 -9.54
C PHE A 944 -2.00 15.51 -10.93
N ALA A 945 -1.11 14.52 -11.04
CA ALA A 945 -0.68 13.97 -12.34
C ALA A 945 -1.42 12.69 -12.75
N ALA A 946 -2.00 11.97 -11.78
CA ALA A 946 -2.62 10.65 -11.98
C ALA A 946 -4.10 10.69 -12.43
N HIS A 947 -4.69 11.86 -12.71
CA HIS A 947 -6.11 11.99 -13.11
C HIS A 947 -6.48 11.09 -14.30
N HIS A 948 -5.59 10.95 -15.29
CA HIS A 948 -5.77 10.07 -16.45
C HIS A 948 -5.95 8.58 -16.11
N LYS A 949 -5.68 8.16 -14.86
CA LYS A 949 -5.89 6.78 -14.37
C LYS A 949 -7.17 6.59 -13.56
N GLY A 950 -7.88 7.65 -13.16
CA GLY A 950 -9.10 7.58 -12.33
C GLY A 950 -8.92 7.00 -10.90
N ILE A 951 -7.68 6.67 -10.49
CA ILE A 951 -7.40 6.04 -9.19
C ILE A 951 -7.77 6.96 -8.00
N THR A 952 -7.70 8.28 -8.20
CA THR A 952 -8.10 9.30 -7.22
C THR A 952 -9.60 9.33 -6.93
N ASP A 953 -10.40 8.72 -7.80
CA ASP A 953 -11.85 8.89 -7.82
C ASP A 953 -12.54 7.70 -7.14
N THR A 954 -11.79 6.59 -6.97
CA THR A 954 -12.09 5.52 -6.01
C THR A 954 -11.38 5.73 -4.68
N THR A 955 -10.07 6.00 -4.68
CA THR A 955 -9.26 6.03 -3.44
C THR A 955 -8.20 7.15 -3.46
N ARG A 956 -8.62 8.39 -3.19
CA ARG A 956 -7.71 9.54 -3.08
C ARG A 956 -6.73 9.40 -1.92
N VAL A 957 -7.25 9.27 -0.70
CA VAL A 957 -6.41 9.22 0.53
C VAL A 957 -5.61 7.92 0.61
N GLY A 958 -6.24 6.78 0.26
CA GLY A 958 -5.62 5.46 0.37
C GLY A 958 -4.43 5.29 -0.58
N ILE A 959 -4.52 5.73 -1.85
CA ILE A 959 -3.40 5.61 -2.79
C ILE A 959 -2.26 6.58 -2.48
N ILE A 960 -2.58 7.83 -2.11
CA ILE A 960 -1.58 8.85 -1.74
C ILE A 960 -0.81 8.38 -0.50
N LEU A 961 -1.52 7.93 0.54
CA LEU A 961 -0.87 7.42 1.75
C LEU A 961 -0.04 6.17 1.45
N SER A 962 -0.58 5.18 0.73
CA SER A 962 0.12 3.92 0.52
C SER A 962 1.32 4.03 -0.40
N ARG A 963 1.23 4.73 -1.54
CA ARG A 963 2.37 4.89 -2.47
C ARG A 963 3.38 5.95 -1.99
N GLY A 964 2.94 6.99 -1.26
CA GLY A 964 3.83 7.93 -0.59
C GLY A 964 4.67 7.27 0.51
N THR A 965 4.02 6.53 1.42
CA THR A 965 4.74 5.74 2.43
C THR A 965 5.63 4.67 1.81
N ALA A 966 5.19 3.97 0.75
CA ALA A 966 6.01 2.94 0.10
C ALA A 966 7.37 3.47 -0.36
N ALA A 967 7.42 4.64 -1.00
CA ALA A 967 8.68 5.24 -1.44
C ALA A 967 9.58 5.70 -0.27
N SER A 968 9.00 6.19 0.83
CA SER A 968 9.75 6.46 2.05
C SER A 968 10.28 5.17 2.71
N ILE A 969 9.49 4.10 2.71
CA ILE A 969 9.81 2.80 3.32
C ILE A 969 10.91 2.08 2.54
N SER A 970 10.84 2.05 1.21
CA SER A 970 11.89 1.42 0.38
C SER A 970 13.23 2.14 0.53
N PHE A 971 13.22 3.48 0.58
CA PHE A 971 14.40 4.26 0.95
C PHE A 971 14.90 3.92 2.36
N MET A 972 14.04 3.92 3.38
CA MET A 972 14.46 3.64 4.75
C MET A 972 15.01 2.22 4.93
N PHE A 973 14.37 1.18 4.38
CA PHE A 973 14.86 -0.19 4.48
C PHE A 973 16.09 -0.45 3.59
N SER A 974 16.25 0.21 2.45
CA SER A 974 17.51 0.11 1.68
C SER A 974 18.68 0.75 2.43
N TYR A 975 18.50 1.98 2.91
CA TYR A 975 19.59 2.77 3.49
C TYR A 975 19.89 2.43 4.96
N ILE A 976 19.03 1.69 5.67
CA ILE A 976 19.33 1.21 7.03
C ILE A 976 20.56 0.29 7.05
N LEU A 977 20.86 -0.43 5.95
CA LEU A 977 22.04 -1.31 5.87
C LEU A 977 23.36 -0.55 6.04
N LEU A 978 23.43 0.69 5.52
CA LEU A 978 24.61 1.55 5.65
C LEU A 978 24.98 1.83 7.12
N THR A 979 23.99 1.87 8.01
CA THR A 979 24.21 2.06 9.47
C THR A 979 24.87 0.87 10.16
N MET A 980 24.99 -0.28 9.47
CA MET A 980 25.61 -1.51 9.96
C MET A 980 26.86 -1.91 9.15
N CYS A 981 27.27 -1.14 8.15
CA CYS A 981 28.50 -1.34 7.38
C CYS A 981 29.76 -1.00 8.21
N ARG A 982 30.04 -1.77 9.27
CA ARG A 982 31.04 -1.46 10.30
C ARG A 982 32.41 -1.08 9.75
N ASN A 983 32.93 -1.82 8.77
CA ASN A 983 34.26 -1.57 8.19
C ASN A 983 34.32 -0.19 7.51
N LEU A 984 33.28 0.16 6.75
CA LEU A 984 33.13 1.47 6.11
C LEU A 984 32.93 2.59 7.15
N ILE A 985 32.12 2.35 8.19
CA ILE A 985 31.91 3.32 9.27
C ILE A 985 33.23 3.60 10.01
N THR A 986 34.01 2.57 10.35
CA THR A 986 35.32 2.71 10.99
C THR A 986 36.30 3.47 10.10
N PHE A 987 36.39 3.15 8.80
CA PHE A 987 37.21 3.88 7.84
C PHE A 987 36.83 5.37 7.75
N LEU A 988 35.54 5.68 7.59
CA LEU A 988 35.07 7.07 7.46
C LEU A 988 35.20 7.88 8.75
N ARG A 989 35.22 7.23 9.92
CA ARG A 989 35.32 7.86 11.25
C ARG A 989 36.58 8.70 11.45
N GLU A 990 37.69 8.33 10.81
CA GLU A 990 38.97 9.05 10.94
C GLU A 990 39.14 10.15 9.88
N THR A 991 38.25 10.19 8.88
CA THR A 991 38.28 11.20 7.81
C THR A 991 37.66 12.54 8.24
N PHE A 992 37.84 13.57 7.39
CA PHE A 992 37.19 14.87 7.56
C PHE A 992 35.66 14.80 7.66
N LEU A 993 35.02 13.74 7.13
CA LEU A 993 33.57 13.57 7.14
C LEU A 993 33.00 13.45 8.56
N ASN A 994 33.77 12.98 9.55
CA ASN A 994 33.32 12.94 10.95
C ASN A 994 33.04 14.35 11.53
N ARG A 995 33.57 15.43 10.91
CA ARG A 995 33.21 16.82 11.26
C ARG A 995 31.74 17.16 10.95
N TYR A 996 31.11 16.40 10.06
CA TYR A 996 29.73 16.60 9.60
C TYR A 996 28.80 15.44 10.00
N VAL A 997 29.26 14.19 9.83
CA VAL A 997 28.50 12.96 10.09
C VAL A 997 28.97 12.32 11.42
N PRO A 998 28.07 12.08 12.40
CA PRO A 998 28.45 11.50 13.69
C PRO A 998 28.50 9.97 13.61
N PHE A 999 29.57 9.41 13.03
CA PHE A 999 29.71 7.97 12.80
C PHE A 999 29.58 7.10 14.07
N ASP A 1000 30.00 7.63 15.23
CA ASP A 1000 29.83 6.95 16.54
C ASP A 1000 28.36 6.67 16.89
N ALA A 1001 27.42 7.46 16.37
CA ALA A 1001 25.99 7.33 16.62
C ALA A 1001 25.26 6.41 15.61
N ALA A 1002 25.96 5.76 14.67
CA ALA A 1002 25.34 4.97 13.61
C ALA A 1002 24.37 3.88 14.11
N VAL A 1003 24.68 3.24 15.25
CA VAL A 1003 23.84 2.19 15.85
C VAL A 1003 22.59 2.75 16.54
N ASP A 1004 22.58 4.01 16.95
CA ASP A 1004 21.39 4.71 17.45
C ASP A 1004 20.57 5.32 16.29
N PHE A 1005 21.25 5.77 15.23
CA PHE A 1005 20.60 6.17 13.98
C PHE A 1005 19.90 4.98 13.31
N HIS A 1006 20.48 3.78 13.34
CA HIS A 1006 19.80 2.53 12.94
C HIS A 1006 18.45 2.34 13.66
N ARG A 1007 18.42 2.54 14.99
CA ARG A 1007 17.21 2.41 15.81
C ARG A 1007 16.19 3.49 15.47
N LEU A 1008 16.65 4.71 15.16
CA LEU A 1008 15.79 5.80 14.71
C LEU A 1008 15.14 5.50 13.34
N ILE A 1009 15.94 5.06 12.35
CA ILE A 1009 15.42 4.66 11.02
C ILE A 1009 14.40 3.53 11.18
N ALA A 1010 14.72 2.47 11.92
CA ALA A 1010 13.80 1.37 12.18
C ALA A 1010 12.50 1.86 12.84
N SER A 1011 12.59 2.69 13.89
CA SER A 1011 11.42 3.21 14.61
C SER A 1011 10.49 4.03 13.72
N THR A 1012 11.03 4.80 12.78
CA THR A 1012 10.21 5.55 11.80
C THR A 1012 9.71 4.65 10.67
N ALA A 1013 10.51 3.71 10.18
CA ALA A 1013 10.13 2.78 9.12
C ALA A 1013 8.93 1.91 9.52
N VAL A 1014 8.85 1.41 10.75
CA VAL A 1014 7.68 0.65 11.22
C VAL A 1014 6.42 1.53 11.34
N VAL A 1015 6.55 2.79 11.78
CA VAL A 1015 5.42 3.74 11.82
C VAL A 1015 4.89 4.02 10.41
N LEU A 1016 5.78 4.27 9.44
CA LEU A 1016 5.40 4.42 8.04
C LEU A 1016 4.80 3.12 7.48
N THR A 1017 5.29 1.95 7.86
CA THR A 1017 4.75 0.65 7.41
C THR A 1017 3.34 0.38 7.94
N VAL A 1018 3.02 0.83 9.16
CA VAL A 1018 1.65 0.79 9.69
C VAL A 1018 0.74 1.73 8.89
N LEU A 1019 1.20 2.94 8.54
CA LEU A 1019 0.45 3.88 7.70
C LEU A 1019 0.27 3.38 6.25
N HIS A 1020 1.29 2.75 5.67
CA HIS A 1020 1.23 2.06 4.38
C HIS A 1020 0.16 0.96 4.38
N THR A 1021 0.18 0.12 5.41
CA THR A 1021 -0.80 -0.94 5.62
C THR A 1021 -2.21 -0.38 5.77
N ALA A 1022 -2.40 0.68 6.56
CA ALA A 1022 -3.69 1.35 6.71
C ALA A 1022 -4.20 1.90 5.37
N GLY A 1023 -3.33 2.53 4.57
CA GLY A 1023 -3.65 2.95 3.21
C GLY A 1023 -4.09 1.79 2.31
N HIS A 1024 -3.39 0.65 2.36
CA HIS A 1024 -3.78 -0.55 1.63
C HIS A 1024 -5.06 -1.21 2.15
N VAL A 1025 -5.35 -1.21 3.46
CA VAL A 1025 -6.61 -1.69 4.02
C VAL A 1025 -7.79 -0.85 3.52
N VAL A 1026 -7.62 0.48 3.46
CA VAL A 1026 -8.61 1.40 2.84
C VAL A 1026 -8.77 1.11 1.35
N ASN A 1027 -7.67 0.94 0.60
CA ASN A 1027 -7.72 0.57 -0.81
C ASN A 1027 -8.47 -0.75 -1.03
N VAL A 1028 -8.19 -1.81 -0.27
CA VAL A 1028 -8.84 -3.12 -0.40
C VAL A 1028 -10.33 -3.07 -0.06
N TYR A 1029 -10.73 -2.26 0.93
CA TYR A 1029 -12.16 -2.00 1.17
C TYR A 1029 -12.82 -1.33 -0.04
N LEU A 1030 -12.23 -0.25 -0.54
CA LEU A 1030 -12.75 0.52 -1.67
C LEU A 1030 -12.81 -0.30 -2.96
N PHE A 1031 -11.81 -1.15 -3.22
CA PHE A 1031 -11.83 -2.10 -4.34
C PHE A 1031 -12.89 -3.21 -4.15
N SER A 1032 -13.19 -3.60 -2.91
CA SER A 1032 -14.27 -4.58 -2.62
C SER A 1032 -15.70 -4.00 -2.73
N ILE A 1033 -15.86 -2.67 -2.83
CA ILE A 1033 -17.15 -2.00 -3.10
C ILE A 1033 -17.24 -1.32 -4.48
N SER A 1034 -16.12 -1.19 -5.18
CA SER A 1034 -16.04 -0.74 -6.58
C SER A 1034 -16.60 -1.79 -7.54
N PRO A 1035 -17.23 -1.43 -8.66
CA PRO A 1035 -17.69 -2.39 -9.66
C PRO A 1035 -16.54 -2.94 -10.51
N LEU A 1036 -16.78 -4.07 -11.19
CA LEU A 1036 -15.80 -4.69 -12.09
C LEU A 1036 -15.33 -3.76 -13.21
N SER A 1037 -16.20 -2.92 -13.78
CA SER A 1037 -15.86 -1.91 -14.79
C SER A 1037 -14.75 -0.96 -14.31
N VAL A 1038 -14.90 -0.43 -13.10
CA VAL A 1038 -13.91 0.44 -12.45
C VAL A 1038 -12.62 -0.32 -12.18
N LEU A 1039 -12.70 -1.54 -11.61
CA LEU A 1039 -11.51 -2.35 -11.35
C LEU A 1039 -10.74 -2.70 -12.63
N SER A 1040 -11.44 -2.91 -13.75
CA SER A 1040 -10.82 -3.17 -15.06
C SER A 1040 -10.13 -1.94 -15.63
N CYS A 1041 -10.64 -0.73 -15.38
CA CYS A 1041 -9.92 0.51 -15.74
C CYS A 1041 -8.69 0.76 -14.85
N LEU A 1042 -8.72 0.37 -13.58
CA LEU A 1042 -7.60 0.55 -12.65
C LEU A 1042 -6.51 -0.53 -12.80
N PHE A 1043 -6.90 -1.76 -13.14
CA PHE A 1043 -6.03 -2.93 -13.20
C PHE A 1043 -6.32 -3.79 -14.46
N PRO A 1044 -6.17 -3.26 -15.68
CA PRO A 1044 -6.57 -3.94 -16.93
C PRO A 1044 -5.80 -5.24 -17.21
N GLY A 1045 -4.65 -5.46 -16.59
CA GLY A 1045 -3.91 -6.73 -16.65
C GLY A 1045 -4.46 -7.84 -15.73
N PHE A 1046 -5.38 -7.51 -14.82
CA PHE A 1046 -5.95 -8.44 -13.84
C PHE A 1046 -7.47 -8.62 -13.98
N PHE A 1047 -8.19 -7.61 -14.47
CA PHE A 1047 -9.64 -7.66 -14.65
C PHE A 1047 -10.06 -7.22 -16.05
N HIS A 1048 -10.95 -8.01 -16.65
CA HIS A 1048 -11.72 -7.65 -17.84
C HIS A 1048 -13.17 -7.44 -17.42
N ASP A 1049 -13.80 -6.37 -17.89
CA ASP A 1049 -15.22 -6.13 -17.70
C ASP A 1049 -16.03 -6.98 -18.67
N ASP A 1050 -16.45 -8.15 -18.19
CA ASP A 1050 -17.39 -9.06 -18.86
C ASP A 1050 -18.86 -8.72 -18.52
N GLY A 1051 -19.11 -7.62 -17.80
CA GLY A 1051 -20.44 -7.26 -17.32
C GLY A 1051 -20.95 -8.08 -16.13
N SER A 1052 -20.17 -9.02 -15.57
CA SER A 1052 -20.57 -9.73 -14.34
C SER A 1052 -20.76 -8.82 -13.12
N GLU A 1053 -20.30 -7.56 -13.21
CA GLU A 1053 -20.47 -6.44 -12.27
C GLU A 1053 -19.73 -6.58 -10.94
N PHE A 1054 -19.71 -7.78 -10.35
CA PHE A 1054 -19.26 -8.02 -8.99
C PHE A 1054 -17.71 -8.05 -8.88
N PRO A 1055 -17.13 -7.25 -7.96
CA PRO A 1055 -15.69 -7.25 -7.72
C PRO A 1055 -15.22 -8.49 -6.96
N GLN A 1056 -13.90 -8.71 -6.99
CA GLN A 1056 -13.23 -9.64 -6.09
C GLN A 1056 -13.36 -9.22 -4.63
N LYS A 1057 -13.47 -10.21 -3.74
CA LYS A 1057 -13.64 -10.02 -2.30
C LYS A 1057 -12.34 -9.63 -1.60
N TYR A 1058 -12.42 -8.96 -0.46
CA TYR A 1058 -11.27 -8.55 0.35
C TYR A 1058 -10.24 -9.68 0.61
N TYR A 1059 -10.67 -10.93 0.80
CA TYR A 1059 -9.77 -12.06 1.03
C TYR A 1059 -8.98 -12.46 -0.22
N TRP A 1060 -9.52 -12.22 -1.43
CA TRP A 1060 -8.80 -12.39 -2.68
C TRP A 1060 -7.65 -11.38 -2.72
N TRP A 1061 -7.94 -10.12 -2.42
CA TRP A 1061 -6.93 -9.07 -2.35
C TRP A 1061 -5.83 -9.37 -1.31
N PHE A 1062 -6.17 -9.79 -0.09
CA PHE A 1062 -5.17 -10.06 0.96
C PHE A 1062 -4.39 -11.37 0.79
N PHE A 1063 -4.97 -12.41 0.19
CA PHE A 1063 -4.39 -13.77 0.25
C PHE A 1063 -4.26 -14.49 -1.09
N GLN A 1064 -4.82 -13.94 -2.18
CA GLN A 1064 -4.77 -14.51 -3.54
C GLN A 1064 -4.10 -13.56 -4.56
N THR A 1065 -3.61 -12.39 -4.11
CA THR A 1065 -2.68 -11.55 -4.88
C THR A 1065 -1.29 -11.60 -4.28
N VAL A 1066 -0.25 -11.46 -5.13
CA VAL A 1066 1.15 -11.42 -4.66
C VAL A 1066 1.38 -10.27 -3.66
N PRO A 1067 1.02 -8.99 -3.94
CA PRO A 1067 1.26 -7.89 -3.00
C PRO A 1067 0.49 -8.01 -1.68
N GLY A 1068 -0.69 -8.64 -1.70
CA GLY A 1068 -1.44 -8.95 -0.47
C GLY A 1068 -0.71 -9.97 0.39
N LEU A 1069 -0.38 -11.13 -0.19
CA LEU A 1069 0.22 -12.24 0.54
C LEU A 1069 1.61 -11.87 1.09
N THR A 1070 2.47 -11.26 0.27
CA THR A 1070 3.80 -10.79 0.71
C THR A 1070 3.68 -9.71 1.77
N GLY A 1071 2.74 -8.76 1.62
CA GLY A 1071 2.46 -7.72 2.62
C GLY A 1071 2.04 -8.29 3.99
N VAL A 1072 1.17 -9.30 4.00
CA VAL A 1072 0.77 -9.99 5.25
C VAL A 1072 1.95 -10.71 5.90
N VAL A 1073 2.78 -11.42 5.13
CA VAL A 1073 3.98 -12.11 5.67
C VAL A 1073 5.04 -11.11 6.15
N LEU A 1074 5.26 -10.01 5.43
CA LEU A 1074 6.16 -8.92 5.83
C LEU A 1074 5.74 -8.29 7.17
N LEU A 1075 4.45 -8.08 7.39
CA LEU A 1075 3.93 -7.57 8.68
C LEU A 1075 4.18 -8.54 9.83
N LEU A 1076 4.05 -9.86 9.60
CA LEU A 1076 4.37 -10.88 10.60
C LEU A 1076 5.88 -10.92 10.89
N VAL A 1077 6.73 -10.87 9.86
CA VAL A 1077 8.19 -10.82 9.99
C VAL A 1077 8.63 -9.57 10.76
N LEU A 1078 8.09 -8.40 10.41
CA LEU A 1078 8.34 -7.14 11.12
C LEU A 1078 7.88 -7.19 12.58
N ALA A 1079 6.69 -7.72 12.87
CA ALA A 1079 6.19 -7.87 14.23
C ALA A 1079 7.14 -8.73 15.10
N ILE A 1080 7.62 -9.85 14.56
CA ILE A 1080 8.60 -10.72 15.23
C ILE A 1080 9.93 -9.99 15.43
N MET A 1081 10.50 -9.40 14.37
CA MET A 1081 11.78 -8.69 14.41
C MET A 1081 11.78 -7.57 15.46
N TYR A 1082 10.78 -6.69 15.45
CA TYR A 1082 10.75 -5.50 16.32
C TYR A 1082 10.48 -5.85 17.79
N VAL A 1083 9.60 -6.81 18.06
CA VAL A 1083 9.33 -7.25 19.44
C VAL A 1083 10.57 -7.86 20.09
N PHE A 1084 11.26 -8.77 19.39
CA PHE A 1084 12.46 -9.42 19.94
C PHE A 1084 13.70 -8.51 19.94
N ALA A 1085 13.79 -7.54 19.00
CA ALA A 1085 14.83 -6.50 19.01
C ALA A 1085 14.63 -5.42 20.08
N SER A 1086 13.43 -5.32 20.66
CA SER A 1086 13.14 -4.35 21.72
C SER A 1086 14.12 -4.45 22.91
N HIS A 1087 14.41 -3.30 23.52
CA HIS A 1087 15.34 -3.20 24.64
C HIS A 1087 14.97 -4.12 25.83
N HIS A 1088 13.67 -4.42 26.03
CA HIS A 1088 13.24 -5.39 27.04
C HIS A 1088 13.69 -6.81 26.70
N PHE A 1089 13.38 -7.32 25.51
CA PHE A 1089 13.70 -8.70 25.15
C PHE A 1089 15.17 -8.93 24.84
N ARG A 1090 15.88 -7.93 24.31
CA ARG A 1090 17.35 -7.97 24.16
C ARG A 1090 18.08 -8.14 25.50
N ARG A 1091 17.55 -7.59 26.61
CA ARG A 1091 18.03 -7.85 27.99
C ARG A 1091 17.66 -9.23 28.54
N ARG A 1092 16.74 -9.98 27.91
CA ARG A 1092 16.29 -11.32 28.34
C ARG A 1092 16.93 -12.46 27.55
N SER A 1093 17.21 -12.28 26.26
CA SER A 1093 17.70 -13.36 25.38
C SER A 1093 18.47 -12.82 24.17
N PHE A 1094 19.80 -12.81 24.25
CA PHE A 1094 20.67 -12.36 23.15
C PHE A 1094 20.62 -13.29 21.92
N ARG A 1095 20.53 -14.62 22.12
CA ARG A 1095 20.30 -15.58 21.02
C ARG A 1095 18.90 -15.45 20.41
N GLY A 1096 17.89 -15.08 21.21
CA GLY A 1096 16.56 -14.78 20.69
C GLY A 1096 16.57 -13.58 19.76
N PHE A 1097 17.18 -12.47 20.21
CA PHE A 1097 17.41 -11.27 19.40
C PHE A 1097 18.03 -11.59 18.03
N TRP A 1098 19.20 -12.22 17.98
CA TRP A 1098 19.87 -12.50 16.70
C TRP A 1098 19.05 -13.41 15.79
N LEU A 1099 18.49 -14.51 16.31
CA LEU A 1099 17.68 -15.45 15.53
C LEU A 1099 16.53 -14.74 14.81
N THR A 1100 15.82 -13.86 15.51
CA THR A 1100 14.73 -13.06 14.90
C THR A 1100 15.24 -11.92 14.03
N HIS A 1101 16.39 -11.31 14.35
CA HIS A 1101 16.91 -10.18 13.59
C HIS A 1101 17.43 -10.62 12.21
N HIS A 1102 17.99 -11.82 12.09
CA HIS A 1102 18.37 -12.42 10.79
C HIS A 1102 17.21 -12.61 9.80
N LEU A 1103 15.94 -12.50 10.24
CA LEU A 1103 14.79 -12.44 9.34
C LEU A 1103 14.81 -11.20 8.41
N TYR A 1104 15.74 -10.25 8.60
CA TYR A 1104 15.98 -9.19 7.62
C TYR A 1104 16.25 -9.75 6.21
N ILE A 1105 16.89 -10.92 6.08
CA ILE A 1105 17.16 -11.54 4.78
C ILE A 1105 15.84 -11.92 4.10
N LEU A 1106 14.94 -12.59 4.83
CA LEU A 1106 13.60 -12.94 4.35
C LEU A 1106 12.76 -11.69 4.05
N LEU A 1107 12.90 -10.63 4.84
CA LEU A 1107 12.26 -9.33 4.60
C LEU A 1107 12.67 -8.75 3.24
N TYR A 1108 13.97 -8.71 2.91
CA TYR A 1108 14.40 -8.18 1.60
C TYR A 1108 13.98 -9.08 0.43
N VAL A 1109 13.99 -10.42 0.58
CA VAL A 1109 13.45 -11.34 -0.44
C VAL A 1109 11.97 -11.02 -0.71
N LEU A 1110 11.14 -10.95 0.33
CA LEU A 1110 9.71 -10.64 0.21
C LEU A 1110 9.41 -9.23 -0.30
N VAL A 1111 10.35 -8.29 -0.22
CA VAL A 1111 10.25 -6.96 -0.86
C VAL A 1111 10.62 -7.04 -2.34
N LEU A 1112 11.69 -7.76 -2.70
CA LEU A 1112 12.10 -7.95 -4.09
C LEU A 1112 11.08 -8.76 -4.91
N ASP A 1113 10.40 -9.74 -4.29
CA ASP A 1113 9.29 -10.48 -4.90
C ASP A 1113 8.09 -9.57 -5.26
N ILE A 1114 7.91 -8.42 -4.57
CA ILE A 1114 6.90 -7.42 -4.91
C ILE A 1114 7.36 -6.59 -6.10
N ASP A 1115 8.61 -6.11 -6.09
CA ASP A 1115 9.15 -5.31 -7.20
C ASP A 1115 9.24 -6.12 -8.51
N GLN A 1116 9.49 -7.44 -8.45
CA GLN A 1116 9.42 -8.34 -9.60
C GLN A 1116 7.97 -8.65 -10.06
N ALA A 1117 6.96 -8.44 -9.21
CA ALA A 1117 5.56 -8.56 -9.62
C ALA A 1117 5.00 -7.27 -10.26
N ASP A 1118 5.50 -6.10 -9.85
CA ASP A 1118 5.18 -4.80 -10.49
C ASP A 1118 6.04 -4.55 -11.78
N ALA A 1119 7.09 -5.34 -12.07
CA ALA A 1119 8.01 -5.15 -13.21
C ALA A 1119 8.14 -6.37 -14.16
N GLY A 1120 7.96 -6.16 -15.46
CA GLY A 1120 8.07 -7.19 -16.49
C GLY A 1120 9.47 -7.83 -16.63
N THR A 1121 9.49 -9.12 -16.95
CA THR A 1121 10.64 -10.05 -16.89
C THR A 1121 11.92 -9.61 -17.63
N LEU A 1122 13.08 -9.75 -16.97
CA LEU A 1122 14.42 -9.83 -17.58
C LEU A 1122 15.28 -10.92 -16.89
N PRO A 1123 16.40 -11.41 -17.49
CA PRO A 1123 16.84 -12.81 -17.31
C PRO A 1123 17.76 -13.15 -16.12
N GLN A 1124 17.90 -14.46 -15.88
CA GLN A 1124 18.83 -15.06 -14.93
C GLN A 1124 20.28 -15.10 -15.48
N ASP A 1125 21.26 -14.54 -14.75
CA ASP A 1125 22.69 -14.91 -14.88
C ASP A 1125 23.55 -14.64 -13.62
N SER A 1126 23.00 -13.98 -12.60
CA SER A 1126 23.74 -13.56 -11.39
C SER A 1126 23.96 -14.65 -10.33
N SER A 1127 23.46 -15.87 -10.55
CA SER A 1127 23.42 -16.94 -9.53
C SER A 1127 24.72 -17.74 -9.39
N GLN A 1128 25.54 -17.82 -10.45
CA GLN A 1128 26.67 -18.75 -10.50
C GLN A 1128 27.90 -18.25 -9.71
N LYS A 1129 28.29 -16.98 -9.89
CA LYS A 1129 29.49 -16.39 -9.24
C LYS A 1129 29.39 -16.25 -7.72
N VAL A 1130 28.19 -16.30 -7.14
CA VAL A 1130 27.98 -16.27 -5.68
C VAL A 1130 28.32 -17.61 -5.02
N ARG A 1131 28.28 -18.72 -5.78
CA ARG A 1131 28.59 -20.07 -5.27
C ARG A 1131 30.08 -20.35 -5.12
N GLU A 1132 30.91 -19.74 -5.96
CA GLU A 1132 32.37 -19.97 -5.98
C GLU A 1132 33.09 -19.25 -4.82
N ALA A 1133 32.53 -18.14 -4.32
CA ALA A 1133 33.12 -17.36 -3.22
C ALA A 1133 32.93 -17.98 -1.81
N LEU A 1134 32.25 -19.13 -1.70
CA LEU A 1134 31.90 -19.77 -0.41
C LEU A 1134 32.84 -20.94 -0.03
N THR A 1135 33.90 -21.20 -0.80
CA THR A 1135 34.76 -22.39 -0.67
C THR A 1135 36.26 -22.07 -0.62
N CYS A 1136 36.66 -20.93 -0.06
CA CYS A 1136 38.07 -20.61 0.20
C CYS A 1136 38.49 -21.00 1.62
N GLU A 1137 39.63 -21.68 1.73
CA GLU A 1137 40.30 -22.08 2.98
C GLU A 1137 41.68 -21.41 3.03
N LEU A 1138 42.23 -21.18 4.22
CA LEU A 1138 43.32 -20.22 4.42
C LEU A 1138 44.56 -20.88 5.05
N SER A 1139 45.74 -20.72 4.43
CA SER A 1139 46.96 -21.41 4.86
C SER A 1139 47.69 -20.70 6.00
N ARG A 1140 48.59 -21.41 6.69
CA ARG A 1140 49.44 -20.85 7.76
C ARG A 1140 50.34 -19.70 7.30
N ALA A 1141 50.75 -19.66 6.04
CA ALA A 1141 51.55 -18.56 5.51
C ALA A 1141 50.74 -17.26 5.38
N GLU A 1142 49.56 -17.35 4.76
CA GLU A 1142 48.64 -16.22 4.55
C GLU A 1142 48.05 -15.73 5.88
N PHE A 1143 47.82 -16.63 6.84
CA PHE A 1143 47.41 -16.27 8.19
C PHE A 1143 48.50 -15.48 8.95
N ALA A 1144 49.77 -15.86 8.80
CA ALA A 1144 50.90 -15.14 9.40
C ALA A 1144 51.08 -13.74 8.76
N GLU A 1145 50.99 -13.66 7.43
CA GLU A 1145 51.05 -12.40 6.68
C GLU A 1145 49.90 -11.45 7.06
N SER A 1146 48.68 -11.98 7.22
CA SER A 1146 47.50 -11.25 7.70
C SER A 1146 47.67 -10.66 9.12
N LEU A 1147 48.59 -11.22 9.92
CA LEU A 1147 48.95 -10.72 11.25
C LEU A 1147 50.26 -9.90 11.26
N GLY A 1148 50.94 -9.75 10.12
CA GLY A 1148 52.22 -9.06 10.00
C GLY A 1148 53.40 -9.79 10.66
N LEU A 1149 53.28 -11.10 10.89
CA LEU A 1149 54.29 -11.92 11.56
C LEU A 1149 54.91 -12.95 10.59
N LYS A 1150 56.08 -13.49 10.94
CA LYS A 1150 56.71 -14.55 10.14
C LYS A 1150 56.00 -15.89 10.40
N PRO A 1151 55.78 -16.75 9.38
CA PRO A 1151 55.14 -18.06 9.57
C PRO A 1151 55.86 -19.01 10.56
N GLN A 1152 57.15 -18.73 10.81
CA GLN A 1152 58.07 -19.45 11.70
C GLN A 1152 58.02 -18.97 13.16
N ASP A 1153 57.22 -17.95 13.48
CA ASP A 1153 57.15 -17.40 14.83
C ASP A 1153 56.43 -18.38 15.78
N MET A 1154 57.02 -18.64 16.95
CA MET A 1154 56.47 -19.52 17.99
C MET A 1154 55.01 -19.18 18.36
N PHE A 1155 54.64 -17.90 18.30
CA PHE A 1155 53.26 -17.47 18.55
C PHE A 1155 52.31 -17.89 17.41
N VAL A 1156 52.72 -17.73 16.16
CA VAL A 1156 51.94 -18.15 14.97
C VAL A 1156 51.82 -19.67 14.94
N GLU A 1157 52.91 -20.39 15.20
CA GLU A 1157 52.94 -21.85 15.28
C GLU A 1157 51.96 -22.37 16.33
N SER A 1158 52.08 -21.89 17.57
CA SER A 1158 51.23 -22.32 18.69
C SER A 1158 49.76 -21.96 18.50
N MET A 1159 49.45 -20.81 17.88
CA MET A 1159 48.05 -20.39 17.71
C MET A 1159 47.38 -21.07 16.51
N PHE A 1160 48.13 -21.38 15.45
CA PHE A 1160 47.62 -22.15 14.32
C PHE A 1160 47.36 -23.61 14.74
N SER A 1161 48.27 -24.25 15.48
CA SER A 1161 48.07 -25.62 16.01
C SER A 1161 47.04 -25.71 17.14
N LEU A 1162 46.50 -24.58 17.64
CA LEU A 1162 45.38 -24.53 18.58
C LEU A 1162 44.03 -24.32 17.87
N ALA A 1163 44.07 -23.89 16.60
CA ALA A 1163 42.92 -23.58 15.77
C ALA A 1163 42.60 -24.75 14.80
N ASP A 1164 43.63 -25.31 14.16
CA ASP A 1164 43.56 -26.50 13.32
C ASP A 1164 43.27 -27.73 14.20
N LYS A 1165 41.98 -28.08 14.33
CA LYS A 1165 41.50 -29.11 15.26
C LYS A 1165 41.54 -30.52 14.69
N ASP A 1166 41.57 -30.66 13.37
CA ASP A 1166 41.65 -31.93 12.64
C ASP A 1166 43.05 -32.22 12.08
N GLY A 1167 43.95 -31.23 12.08
CA GLY A 1167 45.38 -31.37 11.78
C GLY A 1167 45.71 -31.34 10.29
N ASN A 1168 44.92 -30.62 9.49
CA ASN A 1168 44.99 -30.67 8.02
C ASN A 1168 45.94 -29.62 7.39
N GLY A 1169 46.37 -28.61 8.14
CA GLY A 1169 47.28 -27.54 7.68
C GLY A 1169 46.63 -26.24 7.19
N TYR A 1170 45.30 -26.18 7.13
CA TYR A 1170 44.50 -25.02 6.72
C TYR A 1170 43.43 -24.70 7.78
N LEU A 1171 42.99 -23.44 7.83
CA LEU A 1171 41.89 -23.03 8.71
C LEU A 1171 40.63 -22.74 7.91
N SER A 1172 39.52 -23.40 8.26
CA SER A 1172 38.20 -22.99 7.80
C SER A 1172 37.70 -21.80 8.63
N PHE A 1173 36.75 -21.05 8.07
CA PHE A 1173 36.09 -19.94 8.75
C PHE A 1173 35.31 -20.36 10.02
N ARG A 1174 35.17 -21.68 10.27
CA ARG A 1174 34.43 -22.24 11.40
C ARG A 1174 35.32 -22.52 12.63
N GLU A 1175 36.53 -23.04 12.46
CA GLU A 1175 37.47 -23.25 13.57
C GLU A 1175 37.87 -21.92 14.24
N PHE A 1176 38.14 -20.89 13.42
CA PHE A 1176 38.61 -19.59 13.89
C PHE A 1176 37.66 -18.89 14.89
N LEU A 1177 36.36 -19.23 14.87
CA LEU A 1177 35.36 -18.63 15.74
C LEU A 1177 35.34 -19.20 17.18
N ASP A 1178 35.87 -20.40 17.42
CA ASP A 1178 35.84 -21.03 18.76
C ASP A 1178 36.82 -20.36 19.76
N ILE A 1179 37.97 -19.88 19.28
CA ILE A 1179 39.04 -19.33 20.14
C ILE A 1179 38.63 -18.00 20.79
N LEU A 1180 37.78 -17.20 20.13
CA LEU A 1180 37.35 -15.87 20.59
C LEU A 1180 36.44 -15.88 21.84
N VAL A 1181 36.05 -17.06 22.35
CA VAL A 1181 35.16 -17.18 23.51
C VAL A 1181 35.89 -17.05 24.86
N VAL A 1182 37.23 -17.23 24.89
CA VAL A 1182 38.00 -17.36 26.14
C VAL A 1182 38.33 -16.01 26.81
N PHE A 1183 38.53 -14.93 26.04
CA PHE A 1183 39.29 -13.76 26.50
C PHE A 1183 38.52 -12.60 27.16
N MET A 1184 37.22 -12.72 27.47
CA MET A 1184 36.44 -11.60 28.05
C MET A 1184 35.58 -11.95 29.28
N LYS A 1185 36.19 -11.98 30.47
CA LYS A 1185 35.49 -11.92 31.79
C LYS A 1185 36.35 -11.28 32.90
N VAL A 1186 36.02 -10.05 33.31
CA VAL A 1186 36.26 -9.51 34.67
C VAL A 1186 35.08 -8.60 35.04
N ASN A 1187 34.70 -8.54 36.33
CA ASN A 1187 33.60 -7.71 36.86
C ASN A 1187 33.90 -7.31 38.31
N CYS A 1188 33.56 -6.08 38.74
CA CYS A 1188 33.85 -5.58 40.10
C CYS A 1188 32.61 -5.00 40.84
N GLN A 1189 32.01 -5.85 41.70
CA GLN A 1189 31.38 -5.64 43.03
C GLN A 1189 30.42 -4.44 43.34
N GLN A 1190 29.53 -4.65 44.33
CA GLN A 1190 28.35 -3.80 44.62
C GLN A 1190 27.61 -4.12 45.96
N PHE A 1191 26.87 -3.13 46.49
CA PHE A 1191 25.93 -3.14 47.66
C PHE A 1191 24.79 -4.19 47.64
N ALA A 1192 23.98 -4.26 48.73
CA ALA A 1192 23.06 -5.36 49.05
C ALA A 1192 21.70 -4.98 49.69
N VAL A 1193 20.65 -5.76 49.40
CA VAL A 1193 19.39 -5.96 50.17
C VAL A 1193 18.88 -7.38 49.86
N LEU A 1194 18.32 -8.16 50.80
CA LEU A 1194 18.00 -9.59 50.60
C LEU A 1194 16.48 -9.90 50.62
N LEU A 1195 16.06 -10.84 49.76
CA LEU A 1195 14.69 -11.33 49.60
C LEU A 1195 14.66 -12.87 49.62
N PHE A 1196 13.67 -13.49 50.25
CA PHE A 1196 13.57 -14.96 50.44
C PHE A 1196 12.35 -15.56 49.72
N ASN A 1197 12.39 -16.87 49.40
CA ASN A 1197 11.28 -17.54 48.71
C ASN A 1197 10.28 -18.13 49.70
N LEU A 1198 10.75 -18.81 50.75
CA LEU A 1198 9.93 -19.47 51.77
C LEU A 1198 9.92 -18.71 53.10
N GLU A 1199 8.98 -19.07 53.99
CA GLU A 1199 8.92 -18.55 55.37
C GLU A 1199 10.07 -19.13 56.20
N GLU A 1200 10.23 -20.45 56.10
CA GLU A 1200 11.22 -21.26 56.82
C GLU A 1200 12.65 -20.86 56.45
N GLU A 1201 12.96 -20.61 55.16
CA GLU A 1201 14.26 -20.07 54.71
C GLU A 1201 14.63 -18.77 55.45
N ARG A 1202 13.65 -17.86 55.63
CA ARG A 1202 13.84 -16.61 56.36
C ARG A 1202 13.93 -16.85 57.88
N HIS A 1203 13.12 -17.75 58.43
CA HIS A 1203 13.11 -18.05 59.86
C HIS A 1203 14.43 -18.70 60.31
N VAL A 1204 14.88 -19.73 59.59
CA VAL A 1204 16.16 -20.41 59.81
C VAL A 1204 17.33 -19.44 59.67
N LEU A 1205 17.33 -18.56 58.66
CA LEU A 1205 18.36 -17.52 58.58
C LEU A 1205 18.30 -16.55 59.77
N MET A 1206 17.11 -16.13 60.20
CA MET A 1206 16.95 -15.23 61.36
C MET A 1206 17.38 -15.90 62.68
N GLU A 1207 17.09 -17.17 62.89
CA GLU A 1207 17.54 -17.92 64.06
C GLU A 1207 19.07 -18.10 64.05
N ASN A 1208 19.64 -18.48 62.90
CA ASN A 1208 21.09 -18.58 62.75
C ASN A 1208 21.78 -17.20 62.88
N LEU A 1209 21.14 -16.11 62.46
CA LEU A 1209 21.63 -14.74 62.68
C LEU A 1209 21.59 -14.37 64.18
N ARG A 1210 20.48 -14.66 64.86
CA ARG A 1210 20.31 -14.41 66.31
C ARG A 1210 21.32 -15.21 67.13
N ALA A 1211 21.57 -16.47 66.76
CA ALA A 1211 22.61 -17.31 67.37
C ALA A 1211 24.00 -16.69 67.16
N ALA A 1212 24.40 -16.44 65.91
CA ALA A 1212 25.72 -15.90 65.59
C ALA A 1212 25.97 -14.49 66.19
N LEU A 1213 24.95 -13.63 66.26
CA LEU A 1213 25.03 -12.32 66.93
C LEU A 1213 25.20 -12.47 68.45
N LYS A 1214 24.49 -13.43 69.07
CA LYS A 1214 24.57 -13.71 70.50
C LYS A 1214 25.91 -14.32 70.91
N GLU A 1215 26.45 -15.25 70.11
CA GLU A 1215 27.82 -15.78 70.26
C GLU A 1215 28.89 -14.68 70.07
N SER A 1216 28.66 -13.75 69.15
CA SER A 1216 29.57 -12.62 68.87
C SER A 1216 29.44 -11.46 69.87
N GLY A 1217 28.60 -11.57 70.91
CA GLY A 1217 28.42 -10.55 71.94
C GLY A 1217 27.74 -9.26 71.47
N LEU A 1218 26.87 -9.33 70.47
CA LEU A 1218 26.25 -8.17 69.81
C LEU A 1218 24.76 -8.04 70.18
N SER A 1219 24.29 -6.80 70.34
CA SER A 1219 22.87 -6.49 70.50
C SER A 1219 22.22 -6.15 69.16
N SER A 1220 20.97 -6.57 69.00
CA SER A 1220 20.16 -6.31 67.80
C SER A 1220 18.82 -5.68 68.17
N GLN A 1221 18.33 -4.77 67.32
CA GLN A 1221 16.94 -4.33 67.34
C GLN A 1221 16.23 -4.80 66.06
N GLU A 1222 15.06 -5.40 66.25
CA GLU A 1222 14.19 -5.86 65.17
C GLU A 1222 13.04 -4.87 65.00
N TRP A 1223 12.77 -4.49 63.75
CA TRP A 1223 11.71 -3.55 63.37
C TRP A 1223 10.90 -4.14 62.20
N GLU A 1224 9.58 -4.09 62.27
CA GLU A 1224 8.71 -4.53 61.16
C GLU A 1224 8.10 -3.32 60.43
N MET A 1225 8.21 -3.29 59.09
CA MET A 1225 7.77 -2.17 58.25
C MET A 1225 7.13 -2.67 56.95
N ARG A 1226 6.28 -1.85 56.30
CA ARG A 1226 5.68 -2.24 55.01
C ARG A 1226 6.70 -2.14 53.88
N GLU A 1227 6.57 -2.98 52.85
CA GLU A 1227 7.59 -3.12 51.79
C GLU A 1227 7.89 -1.78 51.10
N GLN A 1228 6.87 -0.95 50.85
CA GLN A 1228 7.05 0.39 50.25
C GLN A 1228 7.81 1.39 51.15
N GLU A 1229 7.83 1.19 52.47
CA GLU A 1229 8.54 2.04 53.43
C GLU A 1229 10.00 1.56 53.56
N LEU A 1230 10.21 0.25 53.68
CA LEU A 1230 11.53 -0.39 53.63
C LEU A 1230 12.28 -0.07 52.32
N MET A 1231 11.58 -0.12 51.18
CA MET A 1231 12.08 0.22 49.83
C MET A 1231 12.09 1.73 49.52
N ARG A 1232 11.83 2.57 50.54
CA ARG A 1232 12.17 4.01 50.57
C ARG A 1232 13.36 4.29 51.51
N ALA A 1233 13.49 3.56 52.61
CA ALA A 1233 14.58 3.69 53.58
C ALA A 1233 15.93 3.15 53.06
N ALA A 1234 15.92 2.12 52.19
CA ALA A 1234 17.12 1.56 51.58
C ALA A 1234 17.70 2.46 50.46
N VAL A 1235 18.78 3.19 50.73
CA VAL A 1235 19.48 4.03 49.75
C VAL A 1235 20.27 3.18 48.76
N THR A 1236 20.00 3.34 47.46
CA THR A 1236 20.56 2.48 46.39
C THR A 1236 21.97 2.88 45.93
N ARG A 1237 22.67 1.96 45.23
CA ARG A 1237 23.95 2.27 44.57
C ARG A 1237 23.80 3.41 43.56
N GLU A 1238 22.69 3.47 42.81
CA GLU A 1238 22.42 4.58 41.90
C GLU A 1238 22.30 5.91 42.66
N GLN A 1239 21.64 5.95 43.82
CA GLN A 1239 21.52 7.20 44.60
C GLN A 1239 22.87 7.63 45.20
N ARG A 1240 23.68 6.70 45.74
CA ARG A 1240 25.06 7.02 46.17
C ARG A 1240 25.94 7.44 45.01
N SER A 1241 25.85 6.75 43.87
CA SER A 1241 26.60 7.09 42.65
C SER A 1241 26.19 8.45 42.11
N HIS A 1242 24.90 8.79 42.12
CA HIS A 1242 24.43 10.08 41.64
C HIS A 1242 24.70 11.21 42.65
N LEU A 1243 24.70 10.94 43.97
CA LEU A 1243 25.16 11.90 44.97
C LEU A 1243 26.67 12.16 44.83
N LEU A 1244 27.49 11.11 44.72
CA LEU A 1244 28.93 11.23 44.49
C LEU A 1244 29.26 11.83 43.12
N GLU A 1245 28.52 11.50 42.05
CA GLU A 1245 28.70 12.10 40.72
C GLU A 1245 28.25 13.56 40.71
N THR A 1246 27.20 13.95 41.42
CA THR A 1246 26.81 15.36 41.58
C THR A 1246 27.83 16.11 42.45
N PHE A 1247 28.32 15.50 43.54
CA PHE A 1247 29.33 16.06 44.43
C PHE A 1247 30.66 16.25 43.70
N PHE A 1248 31.21 15.21 43.07
CA PHE A 1248 32.41 15.30 42.23
C PHE A 1248 32.18 16.17 40.99
N ARG A 1249 30.99 16.23 40.39
CA ARG A 1249 30.73 17.23 39.34
C ARG A 1249 30.81 18.65 39.90
N HIS A 1250 30.26 18.96 41.06
CA HIS A 1250 30.46 20.28 41.67
C HIS A 1250 31.92 20.54 42.08
N LEU A 1251 32.64 19.51 42.55
CA LEU A 1251 34.05 19.61 42.95
C LEU A 1251 35.04 19.69 41.76
N PHE A 1252 34.62 19.27 40.57
CA PHE A 1252 35.39 19.33 39.31
C PHE A 1252 34.69 20.19 38.23
N SER A 1253 33.73 21.04 38.60
CA SER A 1253 33.11 22.04 37.72
C SER A 1253 32.97 23.42 38.40
N GLN A 1254 33.91 23.73 39.29
CA GLN A 1254 34.22 25.08 39.77
C GLN A 1254 35.68 25.42 39.47
#